data_AF-A0A421JHN7-F1
#
_entry.id   AF-A0A421JHN7-F1
#
_cell.length_a   1.000
_cell.length_b   1.000
_cell.length_c   1.000
_cell.angle_alpha   90.00
_cell.angle_beta   90.00
_cell.angle_gamma   90.00
#
_symmetry.space_group_name_H-M   'P 1'
#
loop_
_entity.id
_entity.type
_entity.pdbx_description
1 polymer ?
#
loop_
_entity_poly.entity_id
_entity_poly.type
_entity_poly.pdbx_seq_one_letter_code
_entity_poly.pdbx_strand_id
1 'polypeptide(L)'
;MYTQLILQCLLSGAAVSGMLSVAKPLGYVDFKLVSTNAAQLLRKDVVDMNVQPGDELFLTEIQIGSNRETVQVAVDTGSEYLWVMDSGVTCSGRPCTGGGTFAKSNSNTFQYDNDRGEFQVEYASGEKTEGIWGSDDVVVSGSVVNGFTFGVASQTSSDVGILGLTFPERSSNGYSLPREMKNQGITNRNAYSVFLNEKKAASGSVLFGAVDHSKYYDDLQTVPIVYDDSFPEIKVNVLNIDVNMNGQANSGLGEAAYVLDTGTTRSRLPSGYLGMLEGMLGGTYDDTWHGISFDDCSKLDSMTFEVVFDGKVIEIPAKALDYGTQGDRCLLQLNFVEQDDSHLILGIDVLRNIYFVVDLDDREVSLAQAKFSEDPEDVEVFPGPDVNRTEASRGRSEEQVSSGNSLVSSIDVLLCLALLILQAILFAVVYANASPGYFLLDVEQKVPPIEDRLAKKDSVDVQVKFGNAEMLAELQIGSNKDKVKVAVDTGSSFLWVMGSNVSCITTETKEENNCKAQGKFNKEKSKTFSTSYDPMRIVYLDYTFSIGIFGQDNIYLGNSNVSNFEFGVANITTSDIGILGLSFRDESEPGYNLADELKNQGVTNRSAYSIFLNQAGSKAGSVLFGAVDHSKYYDELQTVPMAYNETEPDIRVNVLGIDVNFDGNIVSGPIDGEAYVLDTGTTRTQLPEWYLGAFQDALNGTYDESTDIFSYNGNCSELNNISFSVKFDGKTIEVPASSLTHAKEGNQCKFLADFNPQDTIIGIDFLRSMYVVVDLDDKEVSIAQAKFSSDKPDIEVFPGPEVNRTTESRGRSEQQVSSEMFKLLILQAILFVVVYANTSPGYFLLDVESSYYPPEDKLSKKDSVDMPVKDGNNMMLAELQIGSNKQKVQVGVDTGSSLLWVMGSKLKCIDRISGKSSNKCKARGTFAMDKSKTFNSFFGEDMRMSYLDNSFTEGILGYDDIYLGNSNVTEFKFGIANQTSSDVGILGLSFQEDGDNLADELKEQGITNRSAYSIFLNKAGSKAGSILFGAVDHSKYYDELQTVPMVLNKTFPEIRVDVLGIDINLDGQIIRVPLAEKPYLLDTGTTLTKLPTWYRSVLANALNGTYNESLNTIYFDGDCSKLNEISLSLRFDGKAIEVPATALDYSKFGDRCSIYMYSEPEETIIGIDFLRSMYFVVDLDDKEVSLAQARFSQDQPDIEVFPGPEVNRTFTSRVRSAGSITSSIDVLLCLVVLISWFL
;
A
#
# COMPACT_ATOMS: atom_id res chain seq x y z
N MET A 1 5.22 44.87 -66.76
CA MET A 1 4.28 46.02 -66.86
C MET A 1 4.00 46.48 -65.44
N TYR A 2 4.05 47.77 -65.09
CA TYR A 2 3.04 48.80 -65.39
C TYR A 2 1.63 48.33 -64.95
N THR A 3 0.93 48.97 -64.01
CA THR A 3 1.16 50.22 -63.26
C THR A 3 0.94 50.02 -61.74
N GLN A 4 1.68 50.61 -60.80
CA GLN A 4 2.01 52.04 -60.54
C GLN A 4 0.85 52.92 -60.06
N LEU A 5 1.16 53.76 -59.06
CA LEU A 5 0.50 55.00 -58.61
C LEU A 5 -0.91 54.84 -58.00
N ILE A 6 -1.15 55.29 -56.77
CA ILE A 6 -1.26 56.69 -56.29
C ILE A 6 -2.53 57.37 -56.81
N LEU A 7 -3.53 57.42 -55.92
CA LEU A 7 -4.25 58.62 -55.46
C LEU A 7 -5.05 58.14 -54.22
N GLN A 8 -4.58 58.26 -52.98
CA GLN A 8 -3.77 59.30 -52.31
C GLN A 8 -4.39 60.71 -52.43
N CYS A 9 -4.67 61.31 -51.27
CA CYS A 9 -5.49 62.51 -51.11
C CYS A 9 -6.98 62.27 -51.49
N LEU A 10 -7.96 62.90 -50.85
CA LEU A 10 -7.96 64.14 -50.07
C LEU A 10 -8.56 63.89 -48.66
N LEU A 11 -7.92 64.38 -47.58
CA LEU A 11 -8.40 65.49 -46.70
C LEU A 11 -9.66 65.16 -45.86
N SER A 12 -9.87 65.61 -44.61
CA SER A 12 -9.12 66.42 -43.60
C SER A 12 -9.94 66.32 -42.28
N GLY A 13 -9.51 66.66 -41.06
CA GLY A 13 -8.30 67.31 -40.57
C GLY A 13 -8.60 68.46 -39.59
N ALA A 14 -8.04 68.38 -38.36
CA ALA A 14 -7.75 69.46 -37.39
C ALA A 14 -8.81 70.01 -36.39
N ALA A 15 -8.24 70.60 -35.30
CA ALA A 15 -8.80 71.47 -34.23
C ALA A 15 -9.78 70.84 -33.21
N VAL A 16 -9.62 70.87 -31.87
CA VAL A 16 -8.76 71.58 -30.87
C VAL A 16 -9.22 72.98 -30.39
N SER A 17 -9.88 73.01 -29.21
CA SER A 17 -9.89 74.02 -28.11
C SER A 17 -10.98 73.59 -27.09
N GLY A 18 -10.95 73.80 -25.77
CA GLY A 18 -10.17 74.71 -24.91
C GLY A 18 -11.05 75.89 -24.44
N MET A 19 -11.05 76.38 -23.18
CA MET A 19 -10.39 75.98 -21.91
C MET A 19 -10.97 76.86 -20.74
N LEU A 20 -10.61 76.59 -19.47
CA LEU A 20 -10.70 77.53 -18.29
C LEU A 20 -12.12 77.84 -17.69
N SER A 21 -12.32 78.15 -16.40
CA SER A 21 -11.51 78.04 -15.15
C SER A 21 -12.34 78.36 -13.86
N VAL A 22 -11.67 78.40 -12.68
CA VAL A 22 -12.12 78.92 -11.34
C VAL A 22 -13.03 77.96 -10.52
N ALA A 23 -12.75 77.61 -9.24
CA ALA A 23 -11.56 77.76 -8.37
C ALA A 23 -11.54 76.76 -7.18
N LYS A 24 -10.38 76.67 -6.51
CA LYS A 24 -10.10 76.05 -5.18
C LYS A 24 -10.18 77.16 -4.08
N PRO A 25 -10.23 76.89 -2.73
CA PRO A 25 -9.42 75.86 -2.05
C PRO A 25 -9.92 75.20 -0.71
N LEU A 26 -9.07 74.27 -0.23
CA LEU A 26 -8.84 73.82 1.16
C LEU A 26 -9.84 72.86 1.86
N GLY A 27 -9.38 71.60 1.98
CA GLY A 27 -9.89 70.53 2.84
C GLY A 27 -9.12 69.22 2.54
N TYR A 28 -8.65 68.50 3.56
CA TYR A 28 -8.02 67.15 3.44
C TYR A 28 -9.13 66.08 3.21
N VAL A 29 -8.89 64.82 2.80
CA VAL A 29 -7.74 63.89 2.98
C VAL A 29 -7.44 63.13 1.66
N ASP A 30 -6.25 62.56 1.52
CA ASP A 30 -5.84 61.65 0.43
C ASP A 30 -6.06 60.17 0.82
N PHE A 31 -6.61 59.36 -0.09
CA PHE A 31 -6.69 57.90 0.04
C PHE A 31 -6.26 57.25 -1.28
N LYS A 32 -5.00 56.81 -1.31
CA LYS A 32 -4.41 56.05 -2.40
C LYS A 32 -4.87 54.60 -2.31
N LEU A 33 -5.93 54.25 -3.05
CA LEU A 33 -6.30 52.84 -3.26
C LEU A 33 -5.20 52.13 -4.05
N VAL A 34 -4.38 51.35 -3.33
CA VAL A 34 -3.44 50.40 -3.93
C VAL A 34 -4.25 49.16 -4.33
N SER A 35 -4.20 48.81 -5.61
CA SER A 35 -4.89 47.64 -6.17
C SER A 35 -3.98 46.41 -6.05
N THR A 36 -3.96 45.77 -4.89
CA THR A 36 -3.45 44.40 -4.74
C THR A 36 -4.54 43.37 -5.05
N ASN A 37 -4.11 42.17 -5.45
CA ASN A 37 -4.91 40.95 -5.61
C ASN A 37 -6.07 41.03 -6.61
N ALA A 38 -5.72 41.04 -7.89
CA ALA A 38 -6.62 40.76 -9.01
C ALA A 38 -6.15 39.54 -9.83
N ALA A 39 -5.70 38.48 -9.13
CA ALA A 39 -5.10 37.28 -9.72
C ALA A 39 -5.50 35.95 -9.05
N GLN A 40 -6.51 35.92 -8.17
CA GLN A 40 -7.12 34.67 -7.69
C GLN A 40 -8.45 34.40 -8.43
N LEU A 41 -8.32 33.85 -9.64
CA LEU A 41 -9.37 33.02 -10.21
C LEU A 41 -9.27 31.67 -9.51
N LEU A 42 -10.34 31.25 -8.82
CA LEU A 42 -10.40 29.99 -8.09
C LEU A 42 -10.09 28.80 -9.03
N ARG A 43 -8.86 28.27 -8.96
CA ARG A 43 -8.60 26.88 -9.33
C ARG A 43 -9.37 26.03 -8.33
N LYS A 44 -10.20 25.09 -8.81
CA LYS A 44 -11.14 24.38 -7.95
C LYS A 44 -10.46 23.25 -7.14
N ASP A 45 -9.26 22.87 -7.54
CA ASP A 45 -8.66 21.57 -7.24
C ASP A 45 -7.25 21.71 -6.60
N VAL A 46 -7.00 22.86 -5.95
CA VAL A 46 -5.74 23.23 -5.27
C VAL A 46 -6.05 23.94 -3.94
N VAL A 47 -5.31 23.61 -2.87
CA VAL A 47 -5.37 24.36 -1.60
C VAL A 47 -4.00 24.93 -1.27
N ASP A 48 -3.90 26.26 -1.20
CA ASP A 48 -2.68 27.00 -0.82
C ASP A 48 -2.68 27.31 0.67
N MET A 49 -1.89 26.59 1.47
CA MET A 49 -1.77 26.77 2.90
C MET A 49 -0.52 27.59 3.24
N ASN A 50 -0.72 28.84 3.65
CA ASN A 50 0.35 29.70 4.16
C ASN A 50 0.85 29.16 5.52
N VAL A 51 2.18 29.09 5.68
CA VAL A 51 2.82 28.66 6.94
C VAL A 51 3.78 29.74 7.43
N GLN A 52 3.64 30.15 8.69
CA GLN A 52 4.41 31.23 9.31
C GLN A 52 5.48 30.64 10.25
N PRO A 53 6.70 31.18 10.30
CA PRO A 53 7.70 30.71 11.26
C PRO A 53 7.34 31.14 12.68
N GLY A 54 7.16 30.16 13.57
CA GLY A 54 7.15 30.37 15.02
C GLY A 54 8.56 30.41 15.62
N ASP A 55 8.67 30.30 16.94
CA ASP A 55 9.97 30.29 17.64
C ASP A 55 10.78 29.01 17.34
N GLU A 56 10.11 27.87 17.17
CA GLU A 56 10.73 26.56 16.89
C GLU A 56 10.11 25.86 15.66
N LEU A 57 8.78 25.90 15.49
CA LEU A 57 8.03 25.20 14.43
C LEU A 57 7.42 26.12 13.37
N PHE A 58 6.99 25.57 12.23
CA PHE A 58 6.14 26.27 11.26
C PHE A 58 4.66 26.16 11.62
N LEU A 59 3.97 27.28 11.76
CA LEU A 59 2.61 27.37 12.27
C LEU A 59 1.61 27.84 11.19
N THR A 60 0.38 27.35 11.25
CA THR A 60 -0.74 27.81 10.42
C THR A 60 -2.01 27.96 11.24
N GLU A 61 -2.97 28.74 10.75
CA GLU A 61 -4.29 28.91 11.37
C GLU A 61 -5.33 28.07 10.60
N ILE A 62 -5.98 27.14 11.30
CA ILE A 62 -7.14 26.38 10.81
C ILE A 62 -8.39 26.78 11.58
N GLN A 63 -9.58 26.54 11.02
CA GLN A 63 -10.84 26.73 11.76
C GLN A 63 -11.53 25.39 11.97
N ILE A 64 -12.00 25.14 13.19
CA ILE A 64 -12.65 23.88 13.54
C ILE A 64 -14.12 24.12 13.91
N GLY A 65 -14.95 23.19 13.43
CA GLY A 65 -16.35 23.03 13.77
C GLY A 65 -17.32 24.02 13.17
N SER A 66 -18.61 23.80 13.41
CA SER A 66 -19.70 24.68 12.98
C SER A 66 -19.68 26.06 13.66
N ASN A 67 -18.95 26.18 14.76
CA ASN A 67 -18.57 27.44 15.43
C ASN A 67 -17.39 28.16 14.74
N ARG A 68 -16.61 27.47 13.88
CA ARG A 68 -15.41 27.99 13.18
C ARG A 68 -14.41 28.64 14.14
N GLU A 69 -14.19 28.01 15.28
CA GLU A 69 -13.17 28.44 16.24
C GLU A 69 -11.79 28.28 15.60
N THR A 70 -11.02 29.36 15.56
CA THR A 70 -9.71 29.41 14.89
C THR A 70 -8.64 29.00 15.88
N VAL A 71 -7.81 28.02 15.47
CA VAL A 71 -6.74 27.45 16.28
C VAL A 71 -5.45 27.38 15.46
N GLN A 72 -4.33 27.65 16.12
CA GLN A 72 -3.00 27.57 15.54
C GLN A 72 -2.42 26.18 15.76
N VAL A 73 -1.88 25.59 14.69
CA VAL A 73 -1.24 24.26 14.69
C VAL A 73 0.10 24.33 13.97
N ALA A 74 1.07 23.53 14.40
CA ALA A 74 2.33 23.34 13.70
C ALA A 74 2.15 22.35 12.54
N VAL A 75 2.76 22.63 11.39
CA VAL A 75 2.67 21.80 10.19
C VAL A 75 3.84 20.83 10.17
N ASP A 76 3.53 19.53 10.16
CA ASP A 76 4.48 18.49 10.48
C ASP A 76 4.40 17.33 9.47
N THR A 77 5.48 17.11 8.73
CA THR A 77 5.63 16.00 7.76
C THR A 77 6.22 14.72 8.36
N GLY A 78 6.66 14.74 9.63
CA GLY A 78 6.98 13.55 10.42
C GLY A 78 5.76 12.97 11.14
N SER A 79 4.80 13.81 11.54
CA SER A 79 3.56 13.41 12.21
C SER A 79 2.42 13.01 11.26
N GLU A 80 1.51 12.20 11.78
CA GLU A 80 0.31 11.67 11.11
C GLU A 80 -0.96 12.52 11.32
N TYR A 81 -1.35 12.73 12.58
CA TYR A 81 -2.68 13.26 12.92
C TYR A 81 -2.72 14.78 13.03
N LEU A 82 -3.92 15.34 12.87
CA LEU A 82 -4.27 16.61 13.50
C LEU A 82 -4.59 16.39 14.98
N TRP A 83 -4.10 17.26 15.86
CA TRP A 83 -4.65 17.42 17.21
C TRP A 83 -4.59 18.87 17.70
N VAL A 84 -5.53 19.24 18.57
CA VAL A 84 -5.75 20.62 19.01
C VAL A 84 -6.07 20.72 20.50
N MET A 85 -5.87 21.91 21.06
CA MET A 85 -6.11 22.24 22.47
C MET A 85 -7.61 22.32 22.78
N ASP A 86 -8.09 21.59 23.80
CA ASP A 86 -9.44 21.85 24.34
C ASP A 86 -9.51 23.21 25.05
N SER A 87 -10.67 23.84 25.03
CA SER A 87 -11.00 25.04 25.83
C SER A 87 -10.70 24.95 27.33
N GLY A 88 -10.64 23.74 27.89
CA GLY A 88 -10.30 23.44 29.28
C GLY A 88 -8.97 22.68 29.46
N VAL A 89 -8.08 22.67 28.45
CA VAL A 89 -6.82 21.91 28.48
C VAL A 89 -5.93 22.25 29.68
N THR A 90 -5.33 21.22 30.27
CA THR A 90 -4.33 21.35 31.34
C THR A 90 -2.92 21.37 30.76
N CYS A 91 -2.36 22.57 30.59
CA CYS A 91 -0.99 22.76 30.11
C CYS A 91 0.05 22.45 31.21
N SER A 92 0.92 21.47 30.97
CA SER A 92 1.88 20.90 31.93
C SER A 92 3.24 21.60 31.90
N GLY A 93 3.25 22.95 31.94
CA GLY A 93 4.49 23.72 31.99
C GLY A 93 4.32 25.17 31.53
N ARG A 94 4.29 25.36 30.20
CA ARG A 94 4.05 26.65 29.53
C ARG A 94 2.53 26.85 29.31
N PRO A 95 2.03 28.08 29.09
CA PRO A 95 0.65 28.31 28.68
C PRO A 95 0.44 27.91 27.21
N CYS A 96 -0.29 26.82 26.98
CA CYS A 96 -0.54 26.20 25.67
C CYS A 96 -1.77 26.72 24.91
N THR A 97 -2.56 27.63 25.50
CA THR A 97 -3.79 28.17 24.90
C THR A 97 -3.59 29.47 24.11
N GLY A 98 -2.32 29.86 23.88
CA GLY A 98 -1.97 31.12 23.20
C GLY A 98 -2.38 31.16 21.72
N GLY A 99 -2.32 30.01 21.04
CA GLY A 99 -2.75 29.82 19.65
C GLY A 99 -4.27 29.66 19.46
N GLY A 100 -5.07 29.88 20.50
CA GLY A 100 -6.50 29.53 20.51
C GLY A 100 -6.77 28.13 21.06
N THR A 101 -8.05 27.78 21.16
CA THR A 101 -8.54 26.49 21.69
C THR A 101 -9.87 26.13 21.05
N PHE A 102 -10.15 24.85 20.89
CA PHE A 102 -11.45 24.35 20.46
C PHE A 102 -12.34 23.97 21.66
N ALA A 103 -13.52 24.58 21.74
CA ALA A 103 -14.56 24.24 22.69
C ALA A 103 -15.55 23.28 22.03
N LYS A 104 -15.35 21.96 22.20
CA LYS A 104 -16.25 20.93 21.64
C LYS A 104 -17.74 21.12 21.98
N SER A 105 -18.05 21.78 23.09
CA SER A 105 -19.43 22.12 23.51
C SER A 105 -20.05 23.33 22.80
N ASN A 106 -19.27 24.10 22.03
CA ASN A 106 -19.74 25.20 21.19
C ASN A 106 -20.05 24.75 19.74
N SER A 107 -19.46 23.65 19.28
CA SER A 107 -19.77 23.05 17.98
C SER A 107 -21.04 22.19 18.07
N ASN A 108 -21.89 22.29 17.06
CA ASN A 108 -23.09 21.46 16.89
C ASN A 108 -22.86 20.30 15.90
N THR A 109 -21.62 20.15 15.43
CA THR A 109 -21.18 19.17 14.42
C THR A 109 -20.06 18.26 14.95
N PHE A 110 -19.44 18.61 16.09
CA PHE A 110 -18.49 17.75 16.77
C PHE A 110 -19.13 16.43 17.21
N GLN A 111 -18.51 15.33 16.82
CA GLN A 111 -18.87 13.98 17.24
C GLN A 111 -17.69 13.39 18.03
N TYR A 112 -17.98 12.79 19.18
CA TYR A 112 -16.99 12.10 20.00
C TYR A 112 -16.80 10.68 19.45
N ASP A 113 -15.55 10.27 19.22
CA ASP A 113 -15.22 8.88 18.85
C ASP A 113 -15.08 8.06 20.15
N ASN A 114 -16.08 7.22 20.44
CA ASN A 114 -16.12 6.42 21.67
C ASN A 114 -15.32 5.12 21.56
N ASP A 115 -14.98 4.71 20.35
CA ASP A 115 -14.47 3.36 20.07
C ASP A 115 -12.95 3.35 20.06
N ARG A 116 -12.32 4.45 19.59
CA ARG A 116 -10.87 4.63 19.48
C ARG A 116 -10.14 4.91 20.81
N GLY A 117 -10.86 4.87 21.95
CA GLY A 117 -10.28 5.08 23.28
C GLY A 117 -9.77 6.50 23.55
N GLU A 118 -8.74 6.63 24.39
CA GLU A 118 -8.11 7.93 24.69
C GLU A 118 -7.11 8.32 23.61
N PHE A 119 -7.10 9.58 23.21
CA PHE A 119 -6.04 10.12 22.35
C PHE A 119 -4.77 10.31 23.20
N GLN A 120 -3.68 9.64 22.83
CA GLN A 120 -2.38 9.78 23.49
C GLN A 120 -1.27 9.84 22.43
N VAL A 121 -0.32 10.76 22.59
CA VAL A 121 0.89 10.86 21.74
C VAL A 121 2.09 11.30 22.57
N GLU A 122 3.26 10.73 22.29
CA GLU A 122 4.55 11.12 22.86
C GLU A 122 5.55 11.42 21.74
N TYR A 123 6.12 12.62 21.78
CA TYR A 123 7.08 13.09 20.80
C TYR A 123 8.52 12.76 21.20
N ALA A 124 9.42 12.65 20.22
CA ALA A 124 10.85 12.43 20.46
C ALA A 124 11.57 13.63 21.13
N SER A 125 10.85 14.69 21.49
CA SER A 125 11.26 15.76 22.42
C SER A 125 11.05 15.38 23.90
N GLY A 126 10.33 14.30 24.19
CA GLY A 126 9.82 13.92 25.51
C GLY A 126 8.51 14.61 25.89
N GLU A 127 7.90 15.35 24.98
CA GLU A 127 6.58 15.96 25.18
C GLU A 127 5.46 14.93 25.01
N LYS A 128 4.39 15.10 25.79
CA LYS A 128 3.24 14.19 25.81
C LYS A 128 1.94 14.98 25.73
N THR A 129 0.98 14.43 24.99
CA THR A 129 -0.40 14.92 24.93
C THR A 129 -1.36 13.76 25.21
N GLU A 130 -2.36 14.03 26.06
CA GLU A 130 -3.44 13.12 26.45
C GLU A 130 -4.79 13.82 26.20
N GLY A 131 -5.80 13.09 25.76
CA GLY A 131 -7.05 13.68 25.30
C GLY A 131 -8.07 12.65 24.84
N ILE A 132 -8.94 13.09 23.94
CA ILE A 132 -10.03 12.30 23.36
C ILE A 132 -9.98 12.38 21.84
N TRP A 133 -10.51 11.37 21.17
CA TRP A 133 -10.75 11.43 19.73
C TRP A 133 -12.13 12.03 19.41
N GLY A 134 -12.24 12.65 18.23
CA GLY A 134 -13.52 13.11 17.70
C GLY A 134 -13.39 13.70 16.31
N SER A 135 -14.54 13.92 15.67
CA SER A 135 -14.62 14.36 14.27
C SER A 135 -15.49 15.61 14.13
N ASP A 136 -15.05 16.56 13.30
CA ASP A 136 -15.78 17.78 12.99
C ASP A 136 -15.29 18.38 11.65
N ASP A 137 -15.95 19.43 11.15
CA ASP A 137 -15.46 20.20 10.00
C ASP A 137 -14.12 20.89 10.32
N VAL A 138 -13.10 20.68 9.48
CA VAL A 138 -11.83 21.42 9.52
C VAL A 138 -11.71 22.30 8.28
N VAL A 139 -11.36 23.57 8.47
CA VAL A 139 -11.17 24.55 7.39
C VAL A 139 -9.70 24.91 7.26
N VAL A 140 -9.14 24.65 6.08
CA VAL A 140 -7.75 24.98 5.72
C VAL A 140 -7.78 25.92 4.51
N SER A 141 -7.25 27.14 4.67
CA SER A 141 -7.28 28.20 3.64
C SER A 141 -8.64 28.48 2.99
N GLY A 142 -9.74 28.22 3.70
CA GLY A 142 -11.11 28.39 3.22
C GLY A 142 -11.71 27.16 2.52
N SER A 143 -10.92 26.11 2.23
CA SER A 143 -11.42 24.79 1.85
C SER A 143 -11.92 24.05 3.10
N VAL A 144 -13.09 23.41 3.01
CA VAL A 144 -13.70 22.69 4.12
C VAL A 144 -13.54 21.19 3.91
N VAL A 145 -12.81 20.54 4.82
CA VAL A 145 -12.74 19.09 4.96
C VAL A 145 -13.77 18.69 6.00
N ASN A 146 -14.79 17.96 5.59
CA ASN A 146 -16.00 17.71 6.37
C ASN A 146 -15.81 16.45 7.22
N GLY A 147 -16.21 16.50 8.49
CA GLY A 147 -16.14 15.32 9.39
C GLY A 147 -14.73 14.74 9.57
N PHE A 148 -13.69 15.58 9.51
CA PHE A 148 -12.31 15.16 9.71
C PHE A 148 -12.06 14.78 11.18
N THR A 149 -11.37 13.67 11.43
CA THR A 149 -11.09 13.16 12.80
C THR A 149 -9.75 13.68 13.32
N PHE A 150 -9.74 14.14 14.57
CA PHE A 150 -8.56 14.73 15.21
C PHE A 150 -8.55 14.52 16.73
N GLY A 151 -7.37 14.62 17.34
CA GLY A 151 -7.21 14.59 18.79
C GLY A 151 -7.63 15.91 19.44
N VAL A 152 -8.41 15.85 20.51
CA VAL A 152 -8.77 17.01 21.35
C VAL A 152 -8.09 16.86 22.70
N ALA A 153 -6.97 17.57 22.87
CA ALA A 153 -6.07 17.48 24.03
C ALA A 153 -6.75 17.99 25.30
N SER A 154 -6.85 17.12 26.32
CA SER A 154 -7.33 17.46 27.65
C SER A 154 -6.17 17.83 28.60
N GLN A 155 -4.99 17.27 28.35
CA GLN A 155 -3.74 17.58 29.01
C GLN A 155 -2.58 17.49 28.00
N THR A 156 -1.59 18.38 28.10
CA THR A 156 -0.39 18.33 27.25
C THR A 156 0.79 19.04 27.91
N SER A 157 2.01 18.70 27.54
CA SER A 157 3.22 19.49 27.85
C SER A 157 3.57 20.53 26.77
N SER A 158 3.11 20.33 25.53
CA SER A 158 3.41 21.19 24.38
C SER A 158 2.63 22.51 24.42
N ASP A 159 3.14 23.54 23.74
CA ASP A 159 2.51 24.86 23.69
C ASP A 159 1.70 25.15 22.41
N VAL A 160 1.69 24.23 21.44
CA VAL A 160 0.87 24.27 20.21
C VAL A 160 0.38 22.86 19.82
N GLY A 161 -0.72 22.76 19.07
CA GLY A 161 -1.17 21.49 18.48
C GLY A 161 -0.43 21.16 17.17
N ILE A 162 -0.53 19.93 16.68
CA ILE A 162 0.13 19.47 15.45
C ILE A 162 -0.88 19.19 14.34
N LEU A 163 -0.54 19.50 13.09
CA LEU A 163 -1.19 19.08 11.85
C LEU A 163 -0.23 18.17 11.08
N GLY A 164 -0.41 16.86 11.25
CA GLY A 164 0.35 15.83 10.55
C GLY A 164 0.01 15.71 9.07
N LEU A 165 1.05 15.42 8.28
CA LEU A 165 1.01 15.30 6.81
C LEU A 165 1.72 14.03 6.27
N THR A 166 2.21 13.12 7.12
CA THR A 166 2.74 11.82 6.68
C THR A 166 1.60 10.84 6.29
N PHE A 167 1.95 9.60 5.98
CA PHE A 167 0.99 8.51 5.81
C PHE A 167 0.23 8.21 7.12
N PRO A 168 -1.00 7.72 7.06
CA PRO A 168 -1.65 7.13 8.22
C PRO A 168 -1.04 5.76 8.56
N GLU A 169 -0.83 5.49 9.84
CA GLU A 169 -0.51 4.16 10.37
C GLU A 169 -1.70 3.21 10.17
N ARG A 170 -1.42 1.92 9.94
CA ARG A 170 -2.47 0.88 9.94
C ARG A 170 -3.03 0.60 11.34
N SER A 171 -2.23 0.83 12.38
CA SER A 171 -2.54 0.59 13.80
C SER A 171 -3.52 1.58 14.41
N SER A 172 -3.76 2.72 13.76
CA SER A 172 -4.38 3.91 14.36
C SER A 172 -5.73 4.31 13.78
N ASN A 173 -6.11 3.70 12.64
CA ASN A 173 -7.16 4.16 11.72
C ASN A 173 -7.04 5.64 11.34
N GLY A 174 -5.82 6.16 11.21
CA GLY A 174 -5.57 7.60 11.12
C GLY A 174 -5.98 8.27 9.80
N TYR A 175 -6.03 9.60 9.87
CA TYR A 175 -6.42 10.49 8.78
C TYR A 175 -5.35 11.56 8.61
N SER A 176 -4.62 11.52 7.50
CA SER A 176 -3.77 12.64 7.09
C SER A 176 -4.55 13.61 6.20
N LEU A 177 -4.27 14.90 6.33
CA LEU A 177 -4.98 15.95 5.60
C LEU A 177 -4.95 15.80 4.06
N PRO A 178 -3.84 15.41 3.41
CA PRO A 178 -3.81 15.23 1.95
C PRO A 178 -4.72 14.08 1.47
N ARG A 179 -4.83 13.01 2.27
CA ARG A 179 -5.69 11.85 1.99
C ARG A 179 -7.16 12.27 1.98
N GLU A 180 -7.59 13.02 2.99
CA GLU A 180 -8.97 13.50 3.07
C GLU A 180 -9.30 14.60 2.05
N MET A 181 -8.35 15.45 1.68
CA MET A 181 -8.55 16.37 0.56
C MET A 181 -8.77 15.64 -0.78
N LYS A 182 -8.06 14.53 -1.03
CA LYS A 182 -8.32 13.66 -2.19
C LYS A 182 -9.68 12.97 -2.08
N ASN A 183 -9.96 12.30 -0.95
CA ASN A 183 -11.19 11.54 -0.72
C ASN A 183 -12.46 12.39 -0.91
N GLN A 184 -12.42 13.66 -0.50
CA GLN A 184 -13.55 14.59 -0.60
C GLN A 184 -13.56 15.40 -1.93
N GLY A 185 -12.64 15.11 -2.86
CA GLY A 185 -12.58 15.76 -4.19
C GLY A 185 -12.19 17.25 -4.15
N ILE A 186 -11.42 17.63 -3.13
CA ILE A 186 -10.85 18.97 -2.94
C ILE A 186 -9.53 19.09 -3.71
N THR A 187 -8.78 17.98 -3.83
CA THR A 187 -7.60 17.82 -4.70
C THR A 187 -7.77 16.59 -5.59
N ASN A 188 -7.03 16.53 -6.71
CA ASN A 188 -7.03 15.37 -7.61
C ASN A 188 -6.23 14.18 -7.07
N ARG A 189 -5.36 14.39 -6.07
CA ARG A 189 -4.26 13.49 -5.70
C ARG A 189 -3.86 13.65 -4.23
N ASN A 190 -3.35 12.58 -3.62
CA ASN A 190 -2.86 12.50 -2.24
C ASN A 190 -1.42 13.05 -2.17
N ALA A 191 -1.24 14.29 -2.61
CA ALA A 191 0.07 14.86 -2.87
C ALA A 191 0.09 16.35 -2.58
N TYR A 192 1.23 16.84 -2.10
CA TYR A 192 1.43 18.25 -1.74
C TYR A 192 2.89 18.67 -1.96
N SER A 193 3.11 19.97 -2.14
CA SER A 193 4.46 20.54 -2.24
C SER A 193 4.75 21.53 -1.11
N VAL A 194 5.98 21.50 -0.60
CA VAL A 194 6.42 22.27 0.57
C VAL A 194 7.50 23.26 0.16
N PHE A 195 7.31 24.53 0.54
CA PHE A 195 8.29 25.60 0.40
C PHE A 195 8.36 26.43 1.69
N LEU A 196 9.34 26.13 2.55
CA LEU A 196 9.48 26.80 3.86
C LEU A 196 10.10 28.20 3.78
N ASN A 197 10.70 28.58 2.65
CA ASN A 197 11.29 29.89 2.39
C ASN A 197 12.50 30.26 3.31
N GLU A 198 13.20 31.36 3.03
CA GLU A 198 14.41 31.73 3.78
C GLU A 198 14.13 32.00 5.28
N LYS A 199 15.15 31.86 6.14
CA LYS A 199 15.04 31.97 7.62
C LYS A 199 14.55 33.34 8.13
N LYS A 200 14.34 34.33 7.25
CA LYS A 200 13.82 35.68 7.57
C LYS A 200 12.52 36.04 6.83
N ALA A 201 12.01 35.14 5.99
CA ALA A 201 10.74 35.33 5.31
C ALA A 201 9.58 35.35 6.31
N ALA A 202 8.52 36.11 6.01
CA ALA A 202 7.32 36.17 6.84
C ALA A 202 6.46 34.89 6.75
N SER A 203 6.59 34.13 5.66
CA SER A 203 5.89 32.85 5.47
C SER A 203 6.56 31.97 4.41
N GLY A 204 6.36 30.67 4.53
CA GLY A 204 6.40 29.69 3.46
C GLY A 204 4.98 29.33 2.98
N SER A 205 4.87 28.26 2.18
CA SER A 205 3.61 27.70 1.68
C SER A 205 3.67 26.18 1.59
N VAL A 206 2.51 25.55 1.75
CA VAL A 206 2.24 24.15 1.41
C VAL A 206 1.08 24.12 0.42
N LEU A 207 1.30 23.59 -0.79
CA LEU A 207 0.28 23.49 -1.83
C LEU A 207 -0.23 22.05 -1.92
N PHE A 208 -1.48 21.82 -1.54
CA PHE A 208 -2.13 20.52 -1.73
C PHE A 208 -2.69 20.41 -3.16
N GLY A 209 -2.41 19.29 -3.83
CA GLY A 209 -2.83 19.03 -5.22
C GLY A 209 -2.02 19.75 -6.30
N ALA A 210 -0.91 20.43 -5.95
CA ALA A 210 -0.17 21.27 -6.89
C ALA A 210 1.33 21.42 -6.57
N VAL A 211 2.07 21.91 -7.57
CA VAL A 211 3.50 22.28 -7.55
C VAL A 211 3.67 23.71 -8.09
N ASP A 212 4.62 24.50 -7.59
CA ASP A 212 4.95 25.84 -8.10
C ASP A 212 6.39 25.88 -8.65
N HIS A 213 6.51 25.91 -9.98
CA HIS A 213 7.78 25.91 -10.69
C HIS A 213 8.61 27.20 -10.49
N SER A 214 8.04 28.26 -9.90
CA SER A 214 8.78 29.49 -9.59
C SER A 214 9.70 29.35 -8.37
N LYS A 215 9.49 28.33 -7.52
CA LYS A 215 10.04 28.19 -6.17
C LYS A 215 11.29 27.29 -6.06
N TYR A 216 11.82 26.78 -7.16
CA TYR A 216 13.04 25.97 -7.17
C TYR A 216 13.97 26.22 -8.38
N TYR A 217 15.18 25.67 -8.34
CA TYR A 217 16.17 25.71 -9.42
C TYR A 217 16.32 24.37 -10.15
N ASP A 218 16.54 24.47 -11.46
CA ASP A 218 16.60 23.36 -12.42
C ASP A 218 15.33 22.48 -12.35
N ASP A 219 15.40 21.23 -12.80
CA ASP A 219 14.27 20.29 -12.71
C ASP A 219 14.19 19.62 -11.32
N LEU A 220 13.00 19.13 -10.96
CA LEU A 220 12.81 18.26 -9.79
C LEU A 220 13.41 16.88 -10.06
N GLN A 221 14.15 16.36 -9.09
CA GLN A 221 14.63 14.98 -9.09
C GLN A 221 13.72 14.15 -8.19
N THR A 222 13.14 13.07 -8.73
CA THR A 222 12.39 12.10 -7.93
C THR A 222 13.32 11.11 -7.24
N VAL A 223 13.03 10.83 -5.98
CA VAL A 223 13.58 9.71 -5.20
C VAL A 223 12.42 8.94 -4.54
N PRO A 224 12.51 7.60 -4.40
CA PRO A 224 11.48 6.81 -3.75
C PRO A 224 11.45 7.09 -2.24
N ILE A 225 10.26 6.99 -1.64
CA ILE A 225 10.12 6.96 -0.19
C ILE A 225 10.54 5.57 0.31
N VAL A 226 11.44 5.54 1.28
CA VAL A 226 11.89 4.34 1.98
C VAL A 226 10.80 3.93 2.97
N TYR A 227 9.75 3.33 2.42
CA TYR A 227 8.50 3.06 3.10
C TYR A 227 8.60 1.84 4.05
N ASP A 228 7.79 1.84 5.12
CA ASP A 228 7.63 0.73 6.07
C ASP A 228 6.17 0.69 6.50
N ASP A 229 5.54 -0.48 6.37
CA ASP A 229 4.12 -0.69 6.70
C ASP A 229 3.83 -0.62 8.22
N SER A 230 4.87 -0.68 9.06
CA SER A 230 4.81 -0.66 10.52
C SER A 230 4.97 0.75 11.10
N PHE A 231 5.67 1.63 10.37
CA PHE A 231 5.96 3.01 10.79
C PHE A 231 6.18 3.89 9.54
N PRO A 232 5.10 4.39 8.90
CA PRO A 232 5.18 4.92 7.54
C PRO A 232 5.57 6.41 7.52
N GLU A 233 6.89 6.65 7.59
CA GLU A 233 7.52 7.97 7.51
C GLU A 233 7.73 8.46 6.06
N ILE A 234 7.77 9.78 5.83
CA ILE A 234 8.33 10.37 4.59
C ILE A 234 9.87 10.33 4.69
N LYS A 235 10.43 9.13 4.56
CA LYS A 235 11.86 8.84 4.63
C LYS A 235 12.45 8.73 3.23
N VAL A 236 13.63 9.29 2.97
CA VAL A 236 14.33 9.23 1.67
C VAL A 236 15.81 8.88 1.85
N ASN A 237 16.40 8.16 0.89
CA ASN A 237 17.84 7.89 0.91
C ASN A 237 18.63 9.15 0.54
N VAL A 238 19.57 9.51 1.40
CA VAL A 238 20.60 10.51 1.16
C VAL A 238 21.91 9.75 1.00
N LEU A 239 22.46 9.73 -0.21
CA LEU A 239 23.69 9.01 -0.57
C LEU A 239 24.91 9.51 0.22
N ASN A 240 24.93 10.81 0.55
CA ASN A 240 25.93 11.39 1.43
C ASN A 240 25.52 12.80 1.92
N ILE A 241 26.16 13.32 2.97
CA ILE A 241 26.15 14.76 3.28
C ILE A 241 27.61 15.21 3.38
N ASP A 242 28.13 15.80 2.32
CA ASP A 242 29.51 16.28 2.30
C ASP A 242 29.62 17.66 2.96
N VAL A 243 30.71 17.95 3.67
CA VAL A 243 30.93 19.27 4.28
C VAL A 243 32.13 19.94 3.64
N ASN A 244 31.83 20.94 2.82
CA ASN A 244 32.80 21.73 2.08
C ASN A 244 33.15 23.00 2.86
N MET A 245 34.43 23.20 3.13
CA MET A 245 34.91 24.43 3.78
C MET A 245 36.13 24.99 3.06
N ASN A 246 36.06 26.26 2.63
CA ASN A 246 37.08 26.94 1.82
C ASN A 246 37.44 26.21 0.50
N GLY A 247 36.53 25.42 -0.08
CA GLY A 247 36.81 24.59 -1.26
C GLY A 247 37.55 23.28 -0.94
N GLN A 248 37.55 22.85 0.33
CA GLN A 248 37.93 21.51 0.74
C GLN A 248 36.67 20.77 1.19
N ALA A 249 36.14 19.91 0.31
CA ALA A 249 35.15 18.91 0.68
C ALA A 249 35.77 17.89 1.65
N ASN A 250 35.06 17.59 2.72
CA ASN A 250 35.32 16.47 3.62
C ASN A 250 34.06 15.61 3.51
N SER A 251 34.21 14.39 3.02
CA SER A 251 33.03 13.58 2.74
C SER A 251 32.36 13.08 4.01
N GLY A 252 31.04 12.93 3.94
CA GLY A 252 30.22 12.41 5.03
C GLY A 252 30.42 10.91 5.25
N LEU A 253 29.44 10.30 5.93
CA LEU A 253 29.54 8.93 6.46
C LEU A 253 29.00 7.85 5.54
N GLY A 254 28.58 8.20 4.31
CA GLY A 254 27.94 7.29 3.36
C GLY A 254 26.41 7.44 3.31
N GLU A 255 25.77 6.48 2.65
CA GLU A 255 24.32 6.50 2.41
C GLU A 255 23.54 6.20 3.69
N ALA A 256 22.49 6.98 3.96
CA ALA A 256 21.54 6.72 5.03
C ALA A 256 20.15 7.29 4.72
N ALA A 257 19.11 6.70 5.31
CA ALA A 257 17.72 7.10 5.09
C ALA A 257 17.27 8.14 6.14
N TYR A 258 16.91 9.35 5.70
CA TYR A 258 16.48 10.46 6.58
C TYR A 258 15.00 10.75 6.41
N VAL A 259 14.29 11.02 7.51
CA VAL A 259 12.93 11.57 7.47
C VAL A 259 12.98 13.04 7.05
N LEU A 260 12.11 13.46 6.14
CA LEU A 260 11.90 14.86 5.80
C LEU A 260 10.84 15.43 6.74
N ASP A 261 11.27 16.10 7.82
CA ASP A 261 10.42 16.45 8.96
C ASP A 261 10.32 17.98 9.19
N THR A 262 9.16 18.57 8.90
CA THR A 262 8.86 19.98 9.22
C THR A 262 8.44 20.21 10.68
N GLY A 263 8.21 19.15 11.47
CA GLY A 263 8.06 19.19 12.93
C GLY A 263 9.38 19.21 13.70
N THR A 264 10.52 18.91 13.07
CA THR A 264 11.85 19.00 13.71
C THR A 264 12.60 20.27 13.32
N THR A 265 12.93 21.11 14.32
CA THR A 265 13.68 22.37 14.14
C THR A 265 15.11 22.18 13.62
N ARG A 266 15.80 21.12 14.06
CA ARG A 266 17.22 20.85 13.80
C ARG A 266 17.46 19.41 13.37
N SER A 267 18.12 19.24 12.23
CA SER A 267 18.45 17.94 11.66
C SER A 267 19.19 17.03 12.65
N ARG A 268 18.84 15.73 12.63
CA ARG A 268 19.47 14.66 13.40
C ARG A 268 20.43 13.92 12.48
N LEU A 269 21.73 14.12 12.71
CA LEU A 269 22.81 13.53 11.93
C LEU A 269 23.53 12.44 12.76
N PRO A 270 24.14 11.43 12.14
CA PRO A 270 24.98 10.47 12.87
C PRO A 270 26.19 11.12 13.56
N SER A 271 26.63 10.56 14.68
CA SER A 271 27.65 11.17 15.55
C SER A 271 29.04 11.32 14.92
N GLY A 272 29.36 10.60 13.84
CA GLY A 272 30.60 10.81 13.08
C GLY A 272 30.73 12.23 12.49
N TYR A 273 29.61 12.91 12.21
CA TYR A 273 29.61 14.31 11.76
C TYR A 273 30.15 15.26 12.84
N LEU A 274 29.96 14.95 14.13
CA LEU A 274 30.41 15.80 15.24
C LEU A 274 31.93 15.98 15.22
N GLY A 275 32.69 14.87 15.19
CA GLY A 275 34.15 14.92 15.21
C GLY A 275 34.76 15.58 13.97
N MET A 276 34.12 15.43 12.81
CA MET A 276 34.50 16.16 11.59
C MET A 276 34.29 17.67 11.76
N LEU A 277 33.09 18.09 12.18
CA LEU A 277 32.74 19.50 12.33
C LEU A 277 33.51 20.19 13.45
N GLU A 278 33.76 19.52 14.59
CA GLU A 278 34.68 20.00 15.63
C GLU A 278 36.08 20.28 15.07
N GLY A 279 36.62 19.36 14.28
CA GLY A 279 37.93 19.51 13.63
C GLY A 279 37.99 20.66 12.62
N MET A 280 36.95 20.83 11.80
CA MET A 280 36.85 21.91 10.80
C MET A 280 36.65 23.28 11.46
N LEU A 281 35.71 23.39 12.40
CA LEU A 281 35.41 24.62 13.12
C LEU A 281 36.48 24.96 14.17
N GLY A 282 37.35 24.01 14.55
CA GLY A 282 38.27 24.16 15.67
C GLY A 282 37.51 24.40 16.98
N GLY A 283 36.36 23.75 17.12
CA GLY A 283 35.42 23.92 18.22
C GLY A 283 35.39 22.72 19.16
N THR A 284 34.45 22.76 20.09
CA THR A 284 34.08 21.64 20.97
C THR A 284 32.57 21.59 21.10
N TYR A 285 31.98 20.40 21.16
CA TYR A 285 30.57 20.24 21.53
C TYR A 285 30.27 20.88 22.90
N ASP A 286 29.08 21.47 23.04
CA ASP A 286 28.54 21.96 24.30
C ASP A 286 27.22 21.25 24.59
N ASP A 287 27.28 20.25 25.48
CA ASP A 287 26.13 19.45 25.93
C ASP A 287 24.98 20.30 26.51
N THR A 288 25.26 21.56 26.92
CA THR A 288 24.26 22.47 27.50
C THR A 288 23.42 23.17 26.42
N TRP A 289 23.93 23.25 25.18
CA TRP A 289 23.32 24.00 24.08
C TRP A 289 23.15 23.18 22.79
N HIS A 290 23.50 21.89 22.81
CA HIS A 290 23.35 20.94 21.70
C HIS A 290 23.93 21.50 20.37
N GLY A 291 25.23 21.80 20.41
CA GLY A 291 25.93 22.39 19.27
C GLY A 291 27.43 22.53 19.48
N ILE A 292 28.15 22.82 18.40
CA ILE A 292 29.60 22.95 18.35
C ILE A 292 29.97 24.41 18.59
N SER A 293 30.75 24.66 19.64
CA SER A 293 31.13 25.99 20.14
C SER A 293 32.56 26.34 19.72
N PHE A 294 32.75 27.43 18.97
CA PHE A 294 34.03 27.81 18.33
C PHE A 294 34.28 29.33 18.32
N ASP A 295 35.53 29.76 18.10
CA ASP A 295 35.97 31.14 18.36
C ASP A 295 35.53 32.19 17.32
N ASP A 296 35.09 31.80 16.11
CA ASP A 296 34.92 32.73 14.98
C ASP A 296 33.78 32.33 14.03
N CYS A 297 32.63 33.03 14.10
CA CYS A 297 31.48 32.80 13.22
C CYS A 297 31.76 33.04 11.73
N SER A 298 32.87 33.71 11.34
CA SER A 298 33.18 33.91 9.92
C SER A 298 33.61 32.62 9.21
N LYS A 299 33.93 31.55 9.96
CA LYS A 299 34.10 30.20 9.39
C LYS A 299 32.84 29.68 8.68
N LEU A 300 31.65 30.12 9.11
CA LEU A 300 30.40 29.74 8.46
C LEU A 300 30.13 30.54 7.15
N ASP A 301 30.91 31.58 6.83
CA ASP A 301 30.81 32.29 5.53
C ASP A 301 31.42 31.51 4.36
N SER A 302 32.24 30.50 4.64
CA SER A 302 32.90 29.66 3.63
C SER A 302 32.69 28.16 3.85
N MET A 303 31.62 27.79 4.57
CA MET A 303 31.19 26.42 4.83
C MET A 303 29.81 26.14 4.22
N THR A 304 29.70 25.04 3.48
CA THR A 304 28.47 24.54 2.84
C THR A 304 28.35 23.04 3.17
N PHE A 305 27.13 22.59 3.47
CA PHE A 305 26.79 21.18 3.51
C PHE A 305 26.16 20.82 2.16
N GLU A 306 26.64 19.78 1.51
CA GLU A 306 26.22 19.31 0.19
C GLU A 306 25.44 18.01 0.40
N VAL A 307 24.11 18.11 0.47
CA VAL A 307 23.22 16.96 0.69
C VAL A 307 23.03 16.26 -0.66
N VAL A 308 23.56 15.04 -0.78
CA VAL A 308 23.58 14.27 -2.01
C VAL A 308 22.43 13.26 -2.00
N PHE A 309 21.41 13.52 -2.81
CA PHE A 309 20.39 12.54 -3.19
C PHE A 309 20.83 11.85 -4.48
N ASP A 310 20.19 10.73 -4.83
CA ASP A 310 20.35 10.20 -6.19
C ASP A 310 19.88 11.23 -7.22
N GLY A 311 20.64 11.40 -8.30
CA GLY A 311 20.44 12.43 -9.33
C GLY A 311 20.60 13.91 -8.95
N LYS A 312 20.59 14.30 -7.65
CA LYS A 312 20.57 15.72 -7.24
C LYS A 312 21.40 16.01 -5.99
N VAL A 313 22.25 17.04 -6.06
CA VAL A 313 22.92 17.64 -4.90
C VAL A 313 22.19 18.91 -4.50
N ILE A 314 21.97 19.13 -3.20
CA ILE A 314 21.44 20.37 -2.64
C ILE A 314 22.54 21.05 -1.81
N GLU A 315 22.86 22.30 -2.14
CA GLU A 315 23.78 23.13 -1.36
C GLU A 315 23.04 23.81 -0.20
N ILE A 316 23.52 23.58 1.02
CA ILE A 316 23.04 24.18 2.27
C ILE A 316 24.15 25.06 2.86
N PRO A 317 24.13 26.39 2.68
CA PRO A 317 25.10 27.26 3.33
C PRO A 317 25.03 27.10 4.85
N ALA A 318 26.16 27.01 5.56
CA ALA A 318 26.14 26.73 7.01
C ALA A 318 25.51 27.85 7.87
N LYS A 319 25.14 29.00 7.26
CA LYS A 319 24.34 30.07 7.87
C LYS A 319 22.84 30.01 7.57
N ALA A 320 22.38 29.04 6.77
CA ALA A 320 20.96 28.69 6.65
C ALA A 320 20.52 27.79 7.82
N LEU A 321 21.44 26.93 8.29
CA LEU A 321 21.29 26.07 9.46
C LEU A 321 21.04 26.86 10.77
N ASP A 322 20.82 26.16 11.89
CA ASP A 322 20.72 26.82 13.18
C ASP A 322 22.08 27.16 13.79
N TYR A 323 22.32 28.45 14.01
CA TYR A 323 23.58 28.96 14.53
C TYR A 323 23.37 30.27 15.30
N GLY A 324 24.24 30.55 16.27
CA GLY A 324 24.16 31.70 17.14
C GLY A 324 25.49 32.06 17.81
N THR A 325 25.42 32.84 18.88
CA THR A 325 26.59 33.28 19.66
C THR A 325 26.38 33.09 21.15
N GLN A 326 27.30 32.35 21.78
CA GLN A 326 27.34 32.11 23.23
C GLN A 326 28.42 33.03 23.84
N GLY A 327 28.02 34.23 24.24
CA GLY A 327 28.98 35.27 24.66
C GLY A 327 29.86 35.70 23.49
N ASP A 328 31.19 35.55 23.65
CA ASP A 328 32.16 35.85 22.59
C ASP A 328 32.42 34.67 21.62
N ARG A 329 31.79 33.49 21.84
CA ARG A 329 31.93 32.30 20.97
C ARG A 329 30.78 32.20 19.96
N CYS A 330 31.06 31.62 18.80
CA CYS A 330 30.05 31.12 17.88
C CYS A 330 29.54 29.73 18.32
N LEU A 331 28.31 29.39 17.92
CA LEU A 331 27.69 28.09 18.13
C LEU A 331 26.97 27.65 16.84
N LEU A 332 27.24 26.45 16.35
CA LEU A 332 26.47 25.78 15.28
C LEU A 332 25.68 24.64 15.93
N GLN A 333 24.35 24.66 15.82
CA GLN A 333 23.45 23.76 16.56
C GLN A 333 22.85 22.72 15.61
N LEU A 334 23.21 21.46 15.86
CA LEU A 334 22.79 20.26 15.13
C LEU A 334 22.62 19.14 16.14
N ASN A 335 21.65 18.25 15.93
CA ASN A 335 21.45 17.09 16.78
C ASN A 335 22.32 15.93 16.28
N PHE A 336 23.00 15.25 17.20
CA PHE A 336 23.85 14.11 16.87
C PHE A 336 23.37 12.85 17.60
N VAL A 337 23.12 11.77 16.86
CA VAL A 337 22.66 10.46 17.36
C VAL A 337 23.68 9.36 17.04
N GLU A 338 23.55 8.16 17.61
CA GLU A 338 24.42 7.03 17.22
C GLU A 338 24.08 6.57 15.79
N GLN A 339 25.05 6.00 15.08
CA GLN A 339 24.91 5.75 13.63
C GLN A 339 23.87 4.68 13.29
N ASP A 340 23.54 3.83 14.26
CA ASP A 340 22.56 2.75 14.15
C ASP A 340 21.13 3.18 14.59
N ASP A 341 20.90 4.47 14.90
CA ASP A 341 19.57 4.99 15.25
C ASP A 341 18.71 5.15 13.99
N SER A 342 17.53 4.50 14.00
CA SER A 342 16.57 4.54 12.88
C SER A 342 15.97 5.92 12.62
N HIS A 343 16.14 6.90 13.52
CA HIS A 343 15.49 8.22 13.47
C HIS A 343 16.46 9.35 13.05
N LEU A 344 17.15 9.15 11.91
CA LEU A 344 17.84 10.24 11.21
C LEU A 344 16.82 11.17 10.54
N ILE A 345 17.04 12.48 10.65
CA ILE A 345 16.05 13.51 10.26
C ILE A 345 16.73 14.68 9.56
N LEU A 346 16.20 15.09 8.40
CA LEU A 346 16.43 16.42 7.84
C LEU A 346 15.31 17.35 8.32
N GLY A 347 15.66 18.28 9.22
CA GLY A 347 14.73 19.22 9.85
C GLY A 347 14.60 20.54 9.09
N ILE A 348 13.82 21.47 9.64
CA ILE A 348 13.59 22.84 9.12
C ILE A 348 14.89 23.55 8.71
N ASP A 349 15.97 23.36 9.46
CA ASP A 349 17.28 23.97 9.22
C ASP A 349 17.89 23.60 7.85
N VAL A 350 17.70 22.35 7.40
CA VAL A 350 18.05 21.89 6.04
C VAL A 350 16.90 22.14 5.07
N LEU A 351 15.67 21.70 5.41
CA LEU A 351 14.49 21.69 4.53
C LEU A 351 14.14 23.08 3.97
N ARG A 352 14.47 24.17 4.64
CA ARG A 352 14.29 25.54 4.09
C ARG A 352 14.99 25.76 2.74
N ASN A 353 16.02 25.00 2.43
CA ASN A 353 16.80 25.10 1.20
C ASN A 353 16.39 24.03 0.16
N ILE A 354 15.43 23.17 0.50
CA ILE A 354 14.84 22.15 -0.37
C ILE A 354 13.41 22.58 -0.68
N TYR A 355 13.08 22.63 -1.97
CA TYR A 355 11.69 22.56 -2.41
C TYR A 355 11.39 21.09 -2.67
N PHE A 356 10.32 20.55 -2.09
CA PHE A 356 9.96 19.14 -2.30
C PHE A 356 8.46 18.94 -2.50
N VAL A 357 8.13 17.99 -3.37
CA VAL A 357 6.79 17.45 -3.59
C VAL A 357 6.75 16.08 -2.94
N VAL A 358 5.76 15.83 -2.09
CA VAL A 358 5.45 14.52 -1.53
C VAL A 358 4.27 13.95 -2.30
N ASP A 359 4.43 12.75 -2.86
CA ASP A 359 3.39 12.02 -3.57
C ASP A 359 3.06 10.74 -2.80
N LEU A 360 2.12 10.82 -1.86
CA LEU A 360 1.73 9.70 -0.99
C LEU A 360 0.90 8.63 -1.75
N ASP A 361 0.47 8.90 -2.98
CA ASP A 361 -0.17 7.91 -3.86
C ASP A 361 0.87 7.01 -4.54
N ASP A 362 1.95 7.57 -5.10
CA ASP A 362 3.01 6.79 -5.78
C ASP A 362 4.18 6.42 -4.82
N ARG A 363 4.18 6.91 -3.58
CA ARG A 363 5.24 6.79 -2.55
C ARG A 363 6.59 7.38 -3.01
N GLU A 364 6.55 8.59 -3.56
CA GLU A 364 7.71 9.30 -4.08
C GLU A 364 7.91 10.69 -3.46
N VAL A 365 9.14 11.20 -3.48
CA VAL A 365 9.47 12.61 -3.23
C VAL A 365 10.22 13.20 -4.42
N SER A 366 9.68 14.26 -5.03
CA SER A 366 10.37 15.02 -6.08
C SER A 366 10.95 16.31 -5.51
N LEU A 367 12.28 16.46 -5.50
CA LEU A 367 12.99 17.53 -4.79
C LEU A 367 13.93 18.35 -5.68
N ALA A 368 14.15 19.61 -5.31
CA ALA A 368 15.14 20.51 -5.91
C ALA A 368 15.61 21.60 -4.94
N GLN A 369 16.65 22.33 -5.32
CA GLN A 369 17.16 23.47 -4.55
C GLN A 369 16.11 24.58 -4.51
N ALA A 370 15.70 25.01 -3.30
CA ALA A 370 14.73 26.07 -3.11
C ALA A 370 15.24 27.42 -3.67
N LYS A 371 14.31 28.19 -4.26
CA LYS A 371 14.58 29.46 -4.94
C LYS A 371 13.74 30.58 -4.33
N PHE A 372 14.39 31.41 -3.52
CA PHE A 372 13.77 32.49 -2.75
C PHE A 372 13.48 33.78 -3.57
N SER A 373 13.08 33.64 -4.84
CA SER A 373 12.81 34.78 -5.74
C SER A 373 11.37 35.30 -5.63
N GLU A 374 11.18 36.62 -5.74
CA GLU A 374 9.88 37.28 -5.98
C GLU A 374 9.35 37.06 -7.42
N ASP A 375 9.65 35.91 -8.04
CA ASP A 375 9.15 35.56 -9.36
C ASP A 375 7.64 35.24 -9.28
N PRO A 376 6.85 35.52 -10.35
CA PRO A 376 5.45 35.15 -10.39
C PRO A 376 5.25 33.63 -10.25
N GLU A 377 4.26 33.24 -9.44
CA GLU A 377 3.83 31.86 -9.23
C GLU A 377 3.53 31.15 -10.57
N ASP A 378 4.17 30.01 -10.81
CA ASP A 378 3.98 29.18 -12.01
C ASP A 378 3.46 27.80 -11.54
N VAL A 379 2.22 27.81 -11.04
CA VAL A 379 1.60 26.64 -10.41
C VAL A 379 1.05 25.68 -11.47
N GLU A 380 1.44 24.41 -11.41
CA GLU A 380 0.79 23.28 -12.09
C GLU A 380 -0.06 22.47 -11.10
N VAL A 381 -1.19 21.93 -11.56
CA VAL A 381 -2.10 21.08 -10.75
C VAL A 381 -1.83 19.62 -11.09
N PHE A 382 -1.69 18.75 -10.10
CA PHE A 382 -1.42 17.33 -10.36
C PHE A 382 -2.54 16.69 -11.20
N PRO A 383 -2.20 15.86 -12.19
CA PRO A 383 -3.18 15.19 -13.04
C PRO A 383 -4.01 14.18 -12.23
N GLY A 384 -5.28 14.04 -12.63
CA GLY A 384 -6.12 12.92 -12.19
C GLY A 384 -5.70 11.59 -12.84
N PRO A 385 -6.26 10.46 -12.37
CA PRO A 385 -5.76 9.10 -12.67
C PRO A 385 -5.85 8.64 -14.14
N ASP A 386 -6.43 9.41 -15.06
CA ASP A 386 -6.60 9.07 -16.49
C ASP A 386 -5.44 9.56 -17.40
N VAL A 387 -4.30 10.02 -16.86
CA VAL A 387 -3.22 10.66 -17.64
C VAL A 387 -1.85 10.00 -17.44
N ASN A 388 -1.29 9.42 -18.51
CA ASN A 388 0.06 8.86 -18.51
C ASN A 388 1.13 9.93 -18.20
N ARG A 389 1.95 9.69 -17.18
CA ARG A 389 2.85 10.67 -16.53
C ARG A 389 4.17 10.95 -17.29
N THR A 390 4.20 10.82 -18.62
CA THR A 390 5.45 10.86 -19.43
C THR A 390 5.84 12.20 -20.07
N GLU A 391 5.04 13.27 -19.93
CA GLU A 391 5.39 14.60 -20.49
C GLU A 391 5.68 15.70 -19.43
N ALA A 392 5.35 15.48 -18.15
CA ALA A 392 5.51 16.49 -17.09
C ALA A 392 6.95 16.71 -16.60
N SER A 393 7.87 15.78 -16.88
CA SER A 393 9.26 15.80 -16.39
C SER A 393 10.30 16.38 -17.38
N ARG A 394 9.87 17.00 -18.48
CA ARG A 394 10.79 17.61 -19.45
C ARG A 394 11.01 19.10 -19.21
N GLY A 395 12.12 19.40 -18.54
CA GLY A 395 12.59 20.75 -18.25
C GLY A 395 12.55 21.72 -19.43
N ARG A 396 12.05 22.92 -19.14
CA ARG A 396 11.77 23.99 -20.10
C ARG A 396 13.04 24.74 -20.51
N SER A 397 13.91 24.08 -21.26
CA SER A 397 15.20 24.65 -21.70
C SER A 397 15.04 26.03 -22.40
N GLU A 398 15.69 27.05 -21.85
CA GLU A 398 15.68 28.40 -22.41
C GLU A 398 16.56 28.50 -23.68
N GLU A 399 15.94 28.48 -24.86
CA GLU A 399 16.67 28.71 -26.11
C GLU A 399 17.05 30.20 -26.27
N GLN A 400 18.29 30.57 -25.90
CA GLN A 400 18.81 31.92 -26.14
C GLN A 400 19.01 32.21 -27.64
N VAL A 401 17.96 32.73 -28.29
CA VAL A 401 18.00 33.17 -29.69
C VAL A 401 18.89 34.42 -29.85
N SER A 402 20.15 34.20 -30.23
CA SER A 402 21.03 35.26 -30.73
C SER A 402 20.54 35.82 -32.09
N SER A 403 20.82 37.10 -32.37
CA SER A 403 20.11 37.85 -33.41
C SER A 403 20.60 37.57 -34.84
N GLY A 404 19.66 37.26 -35.76
CA GLY A 404 20.00 36.66 -37.07
C GLY A 404 19.11 37.00 -38.28
N ASN A 405 18.35 38.11 -38.28
CA ASN A 405 17.66 38.73 -39.44
C ASN A 405 17.15 37.82 -40.60
N SER A 406 15.84 37.61 -40.67
CA SER A 406 15.15 37.55 -41.98
C SER A 406 13.84 38.33 -41.95
N LEU A 407 13.47 38.94 -43.09
CA LEU A 407 12.36 39.87 -43.21
C LEU A 407 11.14 39.19 -43.85
N VAL A 408 10.03 39.10 -43.12
CA VAL A 408 8.69 38.81 -43.67
C VAL A 408 7.73 39.93 -43.25
N SER A 409 6.87 40.37 -44.18
CA SER A 409 6.13 41.62 -44.07
C SER A 409 4.86 41.55 -43.20
N SER A 410 4.58 42.61 -42.46
CA SER A 410 3.45 42.79 -41.53
C SER A 410 2.05 42.90 -42.19
N ILE A 411 1.75 42.09 -43.21
CA ILE A 411 0.51 42.18 -44.02
C ILE A 411 -0.43 41.00 -43.73
N ASP A 412 0.07 39.78 -43.63
CA ASP A 412 -0.78 38.59 -43.51
C ASP A 412 -1.47 38.48 -42.14
N VAL A 413 -0.82 38.95 -41.06
CA VAL A 413 -1.38 38.97 -39.70
C VAL A 413 -2.66 39.82 -39.60
N LEU A 414 -2.75 40.93 -40.35
CA LEU A 414 -3.95 41.77 -40.34
C LEU A 414 -5.13 41.18 -41.14
N LEU A 415 -4.89 40.33 -42.14
CA LEU A 415 -5.99 39.67 -42.86
C LEU A 415 -6.66 38.60 -42.00
N CYS A 416 -5.88 37.83 -41.22
CA CYS A 416 -6.44 36.81 -40.32
C CYS A 416 -7.34 37.41 -39.22
N LEU A 417 -6.91 38.51 -38.57
CA LEU A 417 -7.77 39.19 -37.57
C LEU A 417 -9.07 39.73 -38.19
N ALA A 418 -9.02 40.28 -39.41
CA ALA A 418 -10.20 40.83 -40.08
C ALA A 418 -11.26 39.75 -40.40
N LEU A 419 -10.84 38.53 -40.76
CA LEU A 419 -11.75 37.42 -41.07
C LEU A 419 -12.40 36.82 -39.82
N LEU A 420 -11.64 36.64 -38.73
CA LEU A 420 -12.16 36.09 -37.48
C LEU A 420 -13.23 37.00 -36.84
N ILE A 421 -13.02 38.32 -36.86
CA ILE A 421 -14.01 39.31 -36.39
C ILE A 421 -15.29 39.27 -37.25
N LEU A 422 -15.16 39.04 -38.56
CA LEU A 422 -16.32 38.94 -39.46
C LEU A 422 -17.16 37.67 -39.19
N GLN A 423 -16.51 36.55 -38.85
CA GLN A 423 -17.17 35.31 -38.44
C GLN A 423 -17.96 35.47 -37.13
N ALA A 424 -17.38 36.11 -36.12
CA ALA A 424 -18.04 36.36 -34.82
C ALA A 424 -19.31 37.21 -34.96
N ILE A 425 -19.29 38.24 -35.81
CA ILE A 425 -20.45 39.13 -36.04
C ILE A 425 -21.57 38.40 -36.79
N LEU A 426 -21.25 37.49 -37.72
CA LEU A 426 -22.25 36.73 -38.47
C LEU A 426 -23.04 35.72 -37.62
N PHE A 427 -22.40 35.11 -36.62
CA PHE A 427 -23.10 34.21 -35.68
C PHE A 427 -24.10 34.93 -34.78
N ALA A 428 -23.82 36.19 -34.40
CA ALA A 428 -24.64 36.97 -33.47
C ALA A 428 -25.97 37.51 -34.07
N VAL A 429 -26.18 37.40 -35.38
CA VAL A 429 -27.30 38.08 -36.09
C VAL A 429 -28.47 37.15 -36.45
N VAL A 430 -28.27 35.83 -36.44
CA VAL A 430 -29.26 34.87 -37.01
C VAL A 430 -30.36 34.45 -36.02
N TYR A 431 -30.14 34.52 -34.70
CA TYR A 431 -31.14 34.15 -33.69
C TYR A 431 -31.64 35.33 -32.83
N ALA A 432 -32.03 36.42 -33.51
CA ALA A 432 -32.89 37.44 -32.93
C ALA A 432 -34.11 37.69 -33.83
N ASN A 433 -35.31 37.49 -33.27
CA ASN A 433 -36.65 37.74 -33.84
C ASN A 433 -37.20 36.74 -34.89
N ALA A 434 -37.98 35.75 -34.44
CA ALA A 434 -39.40 35.58 -34.82
C ALA A 434 -40.07 34.37 -34.13
N SER A 435 -41.27 34.57 -33.60
CA SER A 435 -42.25 33.52 -33.24
C SER A 435 -43.48 33.69 -34.16
N PRO A 436 -44.31 32.65 -34.43
CA PRO A 436 -45.35 32.26 -33.46
C PRO A 436 -45.90 30.81 -33.55
N GLY A 437 -46.78 30.45 -32.60
CA GLY A 437 -47.92 29.54 -32.87
C GLY A 437 -47.87 28.16 -32.20
N TYR A 438 -48.89 27.88 -31.37
CA TYR A 438 -49.13 26.57 -30.74
C TYR A 438 -50.38 25.92 -31.33
N PHE A 439 -50.46 24.59 -31.25
CA PHE A 439 -51.70 23.83 -31.47
C PHE A 439 -51.86 22.79 -30.35
N LEU A 440 -53.05 22.71 -29.75
CA LEU A 440 -53.34 21.79 -28.65
C LEU A 440 -53.92 20.47 -29.17
N LEU A 441 -53.60 19.39 -28.46
CA LEU A 441 -54.43 18.19 -28.39
C LEU A 441 -54.34 17.63 -26.96
N ASP A 442 -55.49 17.46 -26.29
CA ASP A 442 -55.52 16.96 -24.92
C ASP A 442 -55.13 15.47 -24.84
N VAL A 443 -54.26 15.16 -23.88
CA VAL A 443 -54.09 13.81 -23.34
C VAL A 443 -54.11 13.94 -21.81
N GLU A 444 -55.21 13.54 -21.18
CA GLU A 444 -55.28 13.41 -19.73
C GLU A 444 -54.35 12.30 -19.25
N GLN A 445 -53.09 12.63 -18.94
CA GLN A 445 -52.34 11.81 -17.99
C GLN A 445 -52.95 12.06 -16.61
N LYS A 446 -53.88 11.19 -16.20
CA LYS A 446 -54.36 11.14 -14.83
C LYS A 446 -53.17 10.98 -13.90
N VAL A 447 -52.81 12.06 -13.22
CA VAL A 447 -52.01 12.01 -12.00
C VAL A 447 -52.78 11.11 -11.03
N PRO A 448 -52.26 9.93 -10.65
CA PRO A 448 -52.80 9.20 -9.51
C PRO A 448 -52.72 10.14 -8.29
N PRO A 449 -53.67 10.10 -7.35
CA PRO A 449 -53.55 10.92 -6.15
C PRO A 449 -52.17 10.74 -5.52
N ILE A 450 -51.62 11.82 -4.96
CA ILE A 450 -50.64 11.68 -3.89
C ILE A 450 -51.44 11.10 -2.72
N GLU A 451 -51.54 9.78 -2.66
CA GLU A 451 -51.72 9.09 -1.40
C GLU A 451 -50.48 9.38 -0.56
N ASP A 452 -50.69 9.72 0.72
CA ASP A 452 -49.61 9.89 1.68
C ASP A 452 -48.90 8.56 1.90
N ARG A 453 -47.94 8.23 1.02
CA ARG A 453 -46.89 7.25 1.30
C ARG A 453 -45.86 7.89 2.20
N LEU A 454 -46.31 8.12 3.44
CA LEU A 454 -45.58 7.61 4.59
C LEU A 454 -45.22 6.16 4.26
N ALA A 455 -44.01 5.95 3.73
CA ALA A 455 -43.44 4.62 3.66
C ALA A 455 -43.39 4.12 5.11
N LYS A 456 -44.21 3.12 5.40
CA LYS A 456 -44.33 2.57 6.74
C LYS A 456 -43.01 1.85 7.00
N LYS A 457 -42.17 2.42 7.86
CA LYS A 457 -40.92 1.77 8.29
C LYS A 457 -41.31 0.46 8.96
N ASP A 458 -40.92 -0.64 8.33
CA ASP A 458 -41.41 -1.99 8.59
C ASP A 458 -40.20 -2.93 8.74
N SER A 459 -40.26 -3.82 9.73
CA SER A 459 -39.28 -4.88 9.95
C SER A 459 -39.25 -5.87 8.78
N VAL A 460 -38.05 -6.35 8.39
CA VAL A 460 -37.92 -7.37 7.34
C VAL A 460 -37.75 -8.76 7.99
N ASP A 461 -38.81 -9.55 7.98
CA ASP A 461 -38.84 -10.95 8.41
C ASP A 461 -38.29 -11.87 7.30
N VAL A 462 -37.12 -12.46 7.55
CA VAL A 462 -36.51 -13.51 6.72
C VAL A 462 -36.74 -14.87 7.38
N GLN A 463 -37.74 -15.59 6.85
CA GLN A 463 -38.10 -16.94 7.28
C GLN A 463 -37.05 -17.97 6.82
N VAL A 464 -36.28 -18.48 7.78
CA VAL A 464 -35.15 -19.40 7.56
C VAL A 464 -35.52 -20.85 7.88
N LYS A 465 -34.93 -21.81 7.16
CA LYS A 465 -35.20 -23.26 7.27
C LYS A 465 -33.90 -23.99 7.60
N PHE A 466 -33.94 -24.99 8.47
CA PHE A 466 -32.73 -25.78 8.74
C PHE A 466 -32.41 -26.74 7.60
N GLY A 467 -31.14 -26.73 7.19
CA GLY A 467 -30.55 -27.60 6.18
C GLY A 467 -30.14 -28.95 6.75
N ASN A 468 -29.03 -29.51 6.24
CA ASN A 468 -28.42 -30.70 6.83
C ASN A 468 -27.59 -30.34 8.08
N ALA A 469 -27.19 -29.08 8.24
CA ALA A 469 -26.66 -28.54 9.50
C ALA A 469 -27.08 -27.07 9.75
N GLU A 470 -27.06 -26.23 8.71
CA GLU A 470 -27.07 -24.76 8.81
C GLU A 470 -28.46 -24.13 8.77
N MET A 471 -28.52 -22.82 9.03
CA MET A 471 -29.72 -21.98 8.92
C MET A 471 -29.85 -21.37 7.53
N LEU A 472 -30.84 -21.79 6.73
CA LEU A 472 -30.93 -21.40 5.31
C LEU A 472 -31.99 -20.32 5.03
N ALA A 473 -31.57 -19.18 4.49
CA ALA A 473 -32.45 -18.17 3.88
C ALA A 473 -32.75 -18.51 2.41
N GLU A 474 -33.90 -18.05 1.88
CA GLU A 474 -34.25 -18.16 0.45
C GLU A 474 -34.37 -16.76 -0.17
N LEU A 475 -33.32 -16.33 -0.88
CA LEU A 475 -33.24 -15.05 -1.56
C LEU A 475 -33.81 -15.14 -2.98
N GLN A 476 -34.27 -14.00 -3.51
CA GLN A 476 -34.53 -13.80 -4.94
C GLN A 476 -33.61 -12.70 -5.44
N ILE A 477 -32.76 -13.03 -6.41
CA ILE A 477 -31.72 -12.12 -6.91
C ILE A 477 -31.94 -11.81 -8.39
N GLY A 478 -31.75 -10.54 -8.72
CA GLY A 478 -31.76 -10.00 -10.07
C GLY A 478 -33.14 -9.77 -10.68
N SER A 479 -33.16 -9.07 -11.81
CA SER A 479 -34.41 -8.78 -12.55
C SER A 479 -35.08 -10.04 -13.13
N ASN A 480 -34.36 -11.15 -13.21
CA ASN A 480 -34.88 -12.50 -13.47
C ASN A 480 -35.46 -13.21 -12.23
N LYS A 481 -35.17 -12.71 -11.02
CA LYS A 481 -35.56 -13.27 -9.71
C LYS A 481 -35.18 -14.73 -9.56
N ASP A 482 -33.93 -15.05 -9.87
CA ASP A 482 -33.38 -16.38 -9.62
C ASP A 482 -33.45 -16.66 -8.11
N LYS A 483 -34.05 -17.79 -7.75
CA LYS A 483 -34.13 -18.25 -6.36
C LYS A 483 -32.84 -18.96 -5.99
N VAL A 484 -32.17 -18.44 -4.96
CA VAL A 484 -31.01 -19.06 -4.33
C VAL A 484 -31.29 -19.25 -2.84
N LYS A 485 -30.77 -20.33 -2.27
CA LYS A 485 -30.64 -20.49 -0.83
C LYS A 485 -29.19 -20.31 -0.43
N VAL A 486 -29.01 -19.69 0.73
CA VAL A 486 -27.72 -19.41 1.34
C VAL A 486 -27.79 -19.76 2.82
N ALA A 487 -26.69 -20.26 3.38
CA ALA A 487 -26.51 -20.30 4.81
C ALA A 487 -26.50 -18.86 5.34
N VAL A 488 -27.15 -18.61 6.47
CA VAL A 488 -27.07 -17.33 7.18
C VAL A 488 -26.00 -17.48 8.23
N ASP A 489 -25.04 -16.58 8.19
CA ASP A 489 -23.77 -16.69 8.89
C ASP A 489 -23.45 -15.37 9.61
N THR A 490 -22.96 -15.50 10.84
CA THR A 490 -22.55 -14.37 11.69
C THR A 490 -21.06 -14.41 12.04
N GLY A 491 -20.33 -15.45 11.60
CA GLY A 491 -18.87 -15.51 11.53
C GLY A 491 -18.31 -15.10 10.16
N SER A 492 -19.11 -14.49 9.27
CA SER A 492 -18.60 -13.84 8.05
C SER A 492 -19.37 -12.57 7.67
N SER A 493 -18.73 -11.76 6.84
CA SER A 493 -19.01 -10.36 6.47
C SER A 493 -20.04 -10.18 5.36
N PHE A 494 -19.94 -10.95 4.27
CA PHE A 494 -20.61 -10.64 2.99
C PHE A 494 -21.46 -11.76 2.39
N LEU A 495 -22.31 -11.40 1.41
CA LEU A 495 -23.11 -12.37 0.65
C LEU A 495 -22.34 -12.89 -0.57
N TRP A 496 -22.28 -14.21 -0.75
CA TRP A 496 -21.94 -14.83 -2.04
C TRP A 496 -22.87 -15.97 -2.43
N VAL A 497 -23.02 -16.18 -3.74
CA VAL A 497 -23.99 -17.13 -4.29
C VAL A 497 -23.42 -17.97 -5.43
N MET A 498 -24.01 -19.15 -5.61
CA MET A 498 -23.64 -20.11 -6.64
C MET A 498 -23.92 -19.56 -8.05
N GLY A 499 -22.87 -19.26 -8.81
CA GLY A 499 -22.99 -18.87 -10.22
C GLY A 499 -23.58 -20.01 -11.06
N SER A 500 -24.36 -19.68 -12.10
CA SER A 500 -25.07 -20.71 -12.87
C SER A 500 -24.17 -21.74 -13.57
N ASN A 501 -22.90 -21.39 -13.78
CA ASN A 501 -21.85 -22.20 -14.40
C ASN A 501 -20.79 -22.71 -13.39
N VAL A 502 -21.01 -22.55 -12.08
CA VAL A 502 -20.04 -22.88 -11.01
C VAL A 502 -19.45 -24.28 -11.13
N SER A 503 -18.19 -24.47 -10.79
CA SER A 503 -17.54 -25.77 -10.65
C SER A 503 -17.53 -26.19 -9.17
N CYS A 504 -18.38 -27.16 -8.81
CA CYS A 504 -18.35 -27.78 -7.49
C CYS A 504 -17.15 -28.75 -7.43
N ILE A 505 -16.31 -28.62 -6.40
CA ILE A 505 -15.19 -29.53 -6.14
C ILE A 505 -15.57 -30.43 -4.95
N THR A 506 -15.38 -31.74 -5.08
CA THR A 506 -15.61 -32.72 -4.00
C THR A 506 -14.34 -32.89 -3.17
N THR A 507 -14.42 -32.67 -1.86
CA THR A 507 -13.34 -32.92 -0.90
C THR A 507 -13.29 -34.39 -0.43
N GLU A 508 -14.43 -35.07 -0.34
CA GLU A 508 -14.53 -36.46 0.12
C GLU A 508 -15.19 -37.43 -0.89
N THR A 509 -15.12 -38.73 -0.59
CA THR A 509 -15.48 -39.78 -1.55
C THR A 509 -16.98 -40.09 -1.62
N LYS A 510 -17.53 -40.07 -2.85
CA LYS A 510 -18.71 -40.82 -3.35
C LYS A 510 -20.13 -40.28 -3.16
N GLU A 511 -20.34 -39.09 -2.60
CA GLU A 511 -21.55 -38.33 -2.96
C GLU A 511 -21.16 -37.18 -3.89
N GLU A 512 -21.98 -36.91 -4.91
CA GLU A 512 -21.74 -35.78 -5.83
C GLU A 512 -21.94 -34.48 -5.04
N ASN A 513 -20.88 -33.68 -4.82
CA ASN A 513 -21.05 -32.33 -4.27
C ASN A 513 -21.97 -31.55 -5.21
N ASN A 514 -23.21 -31.39 -4.77
CA ASN A 514 -24.27 -30.75 -5.52
C ASN A 514 -24.46 -29.33 -5.03
N CYS A 515 -23.38 -28.53 -5.06
CA CYS A 515 -23.41 -27.09 -4.82
C CYS A 515 -24.44 -26.33 -5.67
N LYS A 516 -24.98 -26.99 -6.70
CA LYS A 516 -26.02 -26.51 -7.62
C LYS A 516 -27.46 -26.82 -7.16
N ALA A 517 -27.64 -27.56 -6.05
CA ALA A 517 -28.92 -27.99 -5.50
C ALA A 517 -29.70 -26.86 -4.82
N GLN A 518 -28.99 -25.95 -4.15
CA GLN A 518 -29.59 -24.91 -3.31
C GLN A 518 -30.17 -23.73 -4.12
N GLY A 519 -29.99 -23.75 -5.45
CA GLY A 519 -30.34 -22.65 -6.36
C GLY A 519 -29.07 -22.03 -6.95
N LYS A 520 -29.23 -21.25 -8.01
CA LYS A 520 -28.10 -20.64 -8.74
C LYS A 520 -28.50 -19.29 -9.31
N PHE A 521 -27.57 -18.34 -9.30
CA PHE A 521 -27.73 -17.04 -9.96
C PHE A 521 -27.14 -17.07 -11.38
N ASN A 522 -27.95 -16.74 -12.37
CA ASN A 522 -27.54 -16.61 -13.77
C ASN A 522 -27.41 -15.12 -14.15
N LYS A 523 -26.22 -14.55 -13.91
CA LYS A 523 -25.90 -13.16 -14.23
C LYS A 523 -26.28 -12.77 -15.68
N GLU A 524 -26.04 -13.65 -16.65
CA GLU A 524 -26.36 -13.46 -18.08
C GLU A 524 -27.87 -13.29 -18.39
N LYS A 525 -28.75 -13.62 -17.44
CA LYS A 525 -30.21 -13.43 -17.54
C LYS A 525 -30.71 -12.22 -16.77
N SER A 526 -29.93 -11.69 -15.83
CA SER A 526 -30.28 -10.43 -15.18
C SER A 526 -29.92 -9.27 -16.08
N LYS A 527 -30.88 -8.38 -16.30
CA LYS A 527 -30.71 -7.10 -16.99
C LYS A 527 -30.25 -5.98 -16.05
N THR A 528 -30.02 -6.32 -14.79
CA THR A 528 -29.70 -5.39 -13.70
C THR A 528 -28.45 -5.81 -12.92
N PHE A 529 -27.78 -6.89 -13.36
CA PHE A 529 -26.46 -7.25 -12.84
C PHE A 529 -25.38 -6.38 -13.48
N SER A 530 -24.55 -5.76 -12.67
CA SER A 530 -23.30 -5.09 -13.08
C SER A 530 -22.11 -5.76 -12.41
N THR A 531 -21.26 -6.38 -13.23
CA THR A 531 -20.00 -7.01 -12.82
C THR A 531 -19.01 -5.97 -12.28
N SER A 532 -18.37 -6.24 -11.14
CA SER A 532 -17.06 -5.61 -10.86
C SER A 532 -15.94 -6.43 -11.49
N TYR A 533 -14.80 -5.80 -11.74
CA TYR A 533 -13.58 -6.53 -12.14
C TYR A 533 -12.93 -7.27 -10.96
N ASP A 534 -13.35 -6.96 -9.73
CA ASP A 534 -12.79 -7.53 -8.49
C ASP A 534 -13.12 -9.03 -8.37
N PRO A 535 -12.10 -9.91 -8.24
CA PRO A 535 -12.28 -11.33 -8.06
C PRO A 535 -12.61 -11.65 -6.59
N MET A 536 -13.73 -12.36 -6.38
CA MET A 536 -14.13 -12.84 -5.07
C MET A 536 -13.29 -14.07 -4.67
N ARG A 537 -12.73 -14.08 -3.46
CA ARG A 537 -12.10 -15.27 -2.86
C ARG A 537 -12.36 -15.30 -1.36
N ILE A 538 -13.01 -16.35 -0.87
CA ILE A 538 -13.18 -16.64 0.56
C ILE A 538 -12.76 -18.07 0.89
N VAL A 539 -12.23 -18.28 2.09
CA VAL A 539 -11.84 -19.59 2.66
C VAL A 539 -12.33 -19.63 4.11
N TYR A 540 -12.97 -20.71 4.52
CA TYR A 540 -13.54 -20.90 5.86
C TYR A 540 -12.64 -21.80 6.74
N LEU A 541 -12.89 -21.81 8.06
CA LEU A 541 -12.15 -22.60 9.05
C LEU A 541 -12.24 -24.13 8.79
N ASP A 542 -13.28 -24.60 8.10
CA ASP A 542 -13.43 -26.00 7.67
C ASP A 542 -12.66 -26.33 6.37
N TYR A 543 -11.84 -25.39 5.88
CA TYR A 543 -11.11 -25.42 4.62
C TYR A 543 -11.98 -25.49 3.36
N THR A 544 -13.29 -25.27 3.45
CA THR A 544 -14.10 -24.95 2.27
C THR A 544 -13.73 -23.57 1.74
N PHE A 545 -13.85 -23.38 0.43
CA PHE A 545 -13.50 -22.13 -0.23
C PHE A 545 -14.43 -21.82 -1.39
N SER A 546 -14.48 -20.55 -1.77
CA SER A 546 -15.24 -20.08 -2.93
C SER A 546 -14.44 -19.02 -3.68
N ILE A 547 -14.35 -19.18 -5.01
CA ILE A 547 -13.64 -18.28 -5.93
C ILE A 547 -14.62 -17.85 -7.03
N GLY A 548 -14.69 -16.55 -7.30
CA GLY A 548 -15.73 -15.94 -8.11
C GLY A 548 -15.36 -14.54 -8.59
N ILE A 549 -16.39 -13.69 -8.75
CA ILE A 549 -16.27 -12.25 -9.01
C ILE A 549 -17.31 -11.51 -8.16
N PHE A 550 -17.05 -10.26 -7.83
CA PHE A 550 -18.06 -9.39 -7.25
C PHE A 550 -18.96 -8.75 -8.33
N GLY A 551 -20.13 -8.28 -7.91
CA GLY A 551 -21.03 -7.51 -8.74
C GLY A 551 -22.31 -7.12 -8.00
N GLN A 552 -23.04 -6.18 -8.59
CA GLN A 552 -24.21 -5.55 -7.98
C GLN A 552 -25.50 -5.95 -8.70
N ASP A 553 -26.57 -6.23 -7.94
CA ASP A 553 -27.93 -6.43 -8.48
C ASP A 553 -29.00 -6.25 -7.39
N ASN A 554 -30.28 -6.41 -7.74
CA ASN A 554 -31.40 -6.23 -6.84
C ASN A 554 -31.73 -7.53 -6.09
N ILE A 555 -31.81 -7.46 -4.76
CA ILE A 555 -32.28 -8.54 -3.90
C ILE A 555 -33.72 -8.27 -3.47
N TYR A 556 -34.58 -9.30 -3.45
CA TYR A 556 -35.98 -9.19 -3.06
C TYR A 556 -36.28 -10.04 -1.82
N LEU A 557 -36.64 -9.38 -0.72
CA LEU A 557 -36.92 -9.95 0.59
C LEU A 557 -38.43 -9.83 0.91
N GLY A 558 -39.20 -10.85 0.55
CA GLY A 558 -40.65 -10.86 0.76
C GLY A 558 -41.36 -9.75 -0.02
N ASN A 559 -41.75 -8.68 0.68
CA ASN A 559 -42.37 -7.48 0.10
C ASN A 559 -41.37 -6.32 -0.13
N SER A 560 -40.19 -6.38 0.48
CA SER A 560 -39.14 -5.35 0.38
C SER A 560 -38.11 -5.73 -0.70
N ASN A 561 -37.31 -4.75 -1.13
CA ASN A 561 -36.17 -4.98 -2.00
C ASN A 561 -35.00 -4.09 -1.60
N VAL A 562 -33.80 -4.57 -1.89
CA VAL A 562 -32.53 -3.86 -1.76
C VAL A 562 -31.96 -3.76 -3.18
N SER A 563 -31.56 -2.57 -3.59
CA SER A 563 -31.26 -2.24 -5.00
C SER A 563 -29.77 -2.03 -5.19
N ASN A 564 -29.18 -2.54 -6.28
CA ASN A 564 -27.72 -2.51 -6.50
C ASN A 564 -26.90 -3.10 -5.33
N PHE A 565 -27.45 -4.08 -4.60
CA PHE A 565 -26.74 -4.76 -3.53
C PHE A 565 -25.53 -5.51 -4.10
N GLU A 566 -24.38 -5.40 -3.45
CA GLU A 566 -23.11 -5.97 -3.88
C GLU A 566 -22.90 -7.37 -3.29
N PHE A 567 -22.56 -8.35 -4.13
CA PHE A 567 -22.40 -9.73 -3.69
C PHE A 567 -21.44 -10.53 -4.59
N GLY A 568 -20.86 -11.58 -4.02
CA GLY A 568 -20.00 -12.52 -4.72
C GLY A 568 -20.79 -13.51 -5.59
N VAL A 569 -20.27 -13.81 -6.79
CA VAL A 569 -20.82 -14.83 -7.70
C VAL A 569 -19.75 -15.90 -7.95
N ALA A 570 -19.92 -17.06 -7.29
CA ALA A 570 -18.96 -18.15 -7.32
C ALA A 570 -18.85 -18.81 -8.71
N ASN A 571 -17.61 -18.93 -9.19
CA ASN A 571 -17.23 -19.69 -10.38
C ASN A 571 -16.66 -21.07 -10.01
N ILE A 572 -16.03 -21.23 -8.84
CA ILE A 572 -15.45 -22.48 -8.32
C ILE A 572 -15.67 -22.51 -6.81
N THR A 573 -16.06 -23.64 -6.23
CA THR A 573 -16.17 -23.79 -4.76
C THR A 573 -16.12 -25.25 -4.31
N THR A 574 -15.64 -25.49 -3.09
CA THR A 574 -15.77 -26.78 -2.38
C THR A 574 -17.00 -26.86 -1.48
N SER A 575 -17.61 -25.74 -1.09
CA SER A 575 -18.86 -25.74 -0.33
C SER A 575 -20.05 -26.19 -1.19
N ASP A 576 -21.11 -26.74 -0.57
CA ASP A 576 -22.36 -27.10 -1.25
C ASP A 576 -23.44 -25.99 -1.18
N ILE A 577 -23.14 -24.86 -0.54
CA ILE A 577 -24.05 -23.71 -0.42
C ILE A 577 -23.31 -22.37 -0.50
N GLY A 578 -24.01 -21.30 -0.92
CA GLY A 578 -23.52 -19.93 -0.77
C GLY A 578 -23.81 -19.39 0.63
N ILE A 579 -23.13 -18.33 1.05
CA ILE A 579 -23.26 -17.77 2.40
C ILE A 579 -23.77 -16.32 2.35
N LEU A 580 -24.66 -15.97 3.27
CA LEU A 580 -25.07 -14.62 3.63
C LEU A 580 -24.40 -14.26 4.95
N GLY A 581 -23.22 -13.66 4.86
CA GLY A 581 -22.56 -13.03 6.00
C GLY A 581 -23.36 -11.84 6.51
N LEU A 582 -23.37 -11.69 7.84
CA LEU A 582 -24.05 -10.65 8.61
C LEU A 582 -23.15 -10.03 9.71
N SER A 583 -21.88 -10.43 9.80
CA SER A 583 -20.89 -9.72 10.63
C SER A 583 -20.61 -8.32 10.06
N PHE A 584 -19.80 -7.55 10.77
CA PHE A 584 -19.26 -6.30 10.27
C PHE A 584 -18.52 -6.50 8.92
N ARG A 585 -18.39 -5.40 8.17
CA ARG A 585 -17.69 -5.41 6.89
C ARG A 585 -16.17 -5.50 7.10
N ASP A 586 -15.53 -6.44 6.39
CA ASP A 586 -14.08 -6.45 6.16
C ASP A 586 -13.73 -5.36 5.12
N GLU A 587 -12.78 -4.47 5.42
CA GLU A 587 -12.39 -3.39 4.49
C GLU A 587 -11.72 -3.91 3.20
N SER A 588 -11.14 -5.11 3.23
CA SER A 588 -10.59 -5.78 2.05
C SER A 588 -11.66 -6.35 1.10
N GLU A 589 -12.93 -6.36 1.53
CA GLU A 589 -14.06 -6.87 0.75
C GLU A 589 -15.01 -5.73 0.29
N PRO A 590 -15.48 -5.75 -0.97
CA PRO A 590 -16.42 -4.76 -1.49
C PRO A 590 -17.86 -5.07 -1.07
N GLY A 591 -18.63 -4.00 -0.82
CA GLY A 591 -20.04 -4.06 -0.43
C GLY A 591 -20.29 -3.99 1.07
N TYR A 592 -21.52 -3.62 1.43
CA TYR A 592 -22.03 -3.66 2.81
C TYR A 592 -22.77 -4.96 3.10
N ASN A 593 -22.89 -5.36 4.37
CA ASN A 593 -23.72 -6.50 4.72
C ASN A 593 -25.22 -6.19 4.53
N LEU A 594 -26.08 -7.21 4.68
CA LEU A 594 -27.51 -7.04 4.41
C LEU A 594 -28.25 -6.15 5.43
N ALA A 595 -27.78 -6.07 6.67
CA ALA A 595 -28.37 -5.20 7.69
C ALA A 595 -28.03 -3.73 7.44
N ASP A 596 -26.77 -3.46 7.11
CA ASP A 596 -26.26 -2.14 6.73
C ASP A 596 -27.02 -1.61 5.52
N GLU A 597 -27.13 -2.39 4.44
CA GLU A 597 -27.74 -1.89 3.21
C GLU A 597 -29.28 -1.77 3.31
N LEU A 598 -29.91 -2.54 4.21
CA LEU A 598 -31.31 -2.32 4.61
C LEU A 598 -31.49 -0.98 5.37
N LYS A 599 -30.51 -0.55 6.17
CA LYS A 599 -30.48 0.77 6.81
C LYS A 599 -30.20 1.88 5.78
N ASN A 600 -29.18 1.71 4.94
CA ASN A 600 -28.76 2.69 3.93
C ASN A 600 -29.89 3.04 2.96
N GLN A 601 -30.66 2.04 2.51
CA GLN A 601 -31.83 2.26 1.65
C GLN A 601 -33.11 2.66 2.41
N GLY A 602 -33.00 2.90 3.72
CA GLY A 602 -34.08 3.41 4.56
C GLY A 602 -35.21 2.42 4.82
N VAL A 603 -34.96 1.11 4.65
CA VAL A 603 -35.94 0.05 4.91
C VAL A 603 -36.08 -0.18 6.41
N THR A 604 -34.94 -0.25 7.13
CA THR A 604 -34.87 -0.31 8.60
C THR A 604 -34.54 1.07 9.21
N ASN A 605 -34.45 1.15 10.54
CA ASN A 605 -33.94 2.32 11.27
C ASN A 605 -32.46 2.19 11.66
N ARG A 606 -31.99 0.96 11.85
CA ARG A 606 -30.65 0.59 12.35
C ARG A 606 -30.07 -0.57 11.54
N SER A 607 -28.74 -0.69 11.51
CA SER A 607 -28.06 -1.92 11.12
C SER A 607 -28.11 -2.92 12.27
N ALA A 608 -29.26 -3.55 12.41
CA ALA A 608 -29.56 -4.42 13.54
C ALA A 608 -30.53 -5.53 13.13
N TYR A 609 -30.40 -6.70 13.74
CA TYR A 609 -31.25 -7.85 13.47
C TYR A 609 -31.36 -8.76 14.68
N SER A 610 -32.46 -9.52 14.76
CA SER A 610 -32.67 -10.51 15.80
C SER A 610 -32.78 -11.93 15.24
N ILE A 611 -32.14 -12.88 15.93
CA ILE A 611 -32.00 -14.28 15.55
C ILE A 611 -32.79 -15.15 16.53
N PHE A 612 -33.64 -16.03 15.98
CA PHE A 612 -34.35 -17.06 16.73
C PHE A 612 -34.24 -18.41 16.01
N LEU A 613 -33.30 -19.25 16.47
CA LEU A 613 -33.03 -20.56 15.86
C LEU A 613 -34.09 -21.63 16.18
N ASN A 614 -34.94 -21.39 17.19
CA ASN A 614 -36.03 -22.28 17.62
C ASN A 614 -35.54 -23.65 18.18
N GLN A 615 -36.42 -24.36 18.91
CA GLN A 615 -36.06 -25.59 19.63
C GLN A 615 -35.51 -26.67 18.70
N ALA A 616 -34.59 -27.49 19.20
CA ALA A 616 -34.00 -28.61 18.45
C ALA A 616 -35.07 -29.51 17.80
N GLY A 617 -34.83 -29.92 16.55
CA GLY A 617 -35.80 -30.66 15.73
C GLY A 617 -36.88 -29.79 15.04
N SER A 618 -36.91 -28.48 15.28
CA SER A 618 -37.73 -27.55 14.50
C SER A 618 -37.21 -27.41 13.07
N LYS A 619 -38.11 -27.24 12.10
CA LYS A 619 -37.75 -27.12 10.67
C LYS A 619 -37.47 -25.70 10.20
N ALA A 620 -37.73 -24.70 11.04
CA ALA A 620 -37.60 -23.30 10.73
C ALA A 620 -37.33 -22.46 11.99
N GLY A 621 -36.59 -21.38 11.78
CA GLY A 621 -36.40 -20.25 12.70
C GLY A 621 -36.76 -18.95 11.99
N SER A 622 -36.26 -17.82 12.50
CA SER A 622 -36.43 -16.50 11.86
C SER A 622 -35.22 -15.61 12.11
N VAL A 623 -34.84 -14.82 11.11
CA VAL A 623 -33.99 -13.64 11.25
C VAL A 623 -34.82 -12.41 10.91
N LEU A 624 -34.86 -11.44 11.80
CA LEU A 624 -35.75 -10.27 11.73
C LEU A 624 -34.92 -8.99 11.75
N PHE A 625 -34.79 -8.34 10.58
CA PHE A 625 -33.99 -7.13 10.42
C PHE A 625 -34.77 -5.88 10.85
N GLY A 626 -34.10 -5.00 11.58
CA GLY A 626 -34.62 -3.74 12.10
C GLY A 626 -35.61 -3.87 13.27
N ALA A 627 -35.77 -5.05 13.88
CA ALA A 627 -36.75 -5.27 14.93
C ALA A 627 -36.45 -6.47 15.86
N VAL A 628 -37.17 -6.48 16.99
CA VAL A 628 -37.20 -7.52 18.02
C VAL A 628 -38.63 -8.08 18.16
N ASP A 629 -38.79 -9.36 18.50
CA ASP A 629 -40.08 -10.01 18.79
C ASP A 629 -40.14 -10.48 20.25
N HIS A 630 -40.79 -9.68 21.11
CA HIS A 630 -40.91 -9.92 22.55
C HIS A 630 -41.69 -11.20 22.90
N SER A 631 -42.37 -11.84 21.95
CA SER A 631 -43.00 -13.14 22.18
C SER A 631 -42.01 -14.32 22.24
N LYS A 632 -40.75 -14.11 21.80
CA LYS A 632 -39.74 -15.16 21.54
C LYS A 632 -38.70 -15.38 22.63
N TYR A 633 -38.74 -14.63 23.72
CA TYR A 633 -37.84 -14.83 24.86
C TYR A 633 -38.55 -14.74 26.23
N TYR A 634 -37.82 -15.13 27.29
CA TYR A 634 -38.24 -14.99 28.68
C TYR A 634 -37.50 -13.82 29.38
N ASP A 635 -38.20 -13.20 30.33
CA ASP A 635 -37.76 -12.04 31.12
C ASP A 635 -37.38 -10.85 30.21
N GLU A 636 -36.47 -9.98 30.66
CA GLU A 636 -35.97 -8.84 29.89
C GLU A 636 -34.69 -9.22 29.11
N LEU A 637 -34.43 -8.54 27.99
CA LEU A 637 -33.15 -8.64 27.27
C LEU A 637 -32.05 -8.00 28.11
N GLN A 638 -30.89 -8.66 28.19
CA GLN A 638 -29.68 -8.06 28.74
C GLN A 638 -28.74 -7.70 27.59
N THR A 639 -28.41 -6.43 27.48
CA THR A 639 -27.39 -5.94 26.54
C THR A 639 -25.99 -6.14 27.11
N VAL A 640 -25.05 -6.57 26.28
CA VAL A 640 -23.62 -6.57 26.53
C VAL A 640 -22.90 -5.93 25.33
N PRO A 641 -21.80 -5.18 25.55
CA PRO A 641 -20.98 -4.68 24.44
C PRO A 641 -20.31 -5.86 23.72
N MET A 642 -20.07 -5.69 22.43
CA MET A 642 -19.20 -6.61 21.69
C MET A 642 -17.73 -6.40 22.09
N ALA A 643 -16.97 -7.50 22.09
CA ALA A 643 -15.51 -7.47 22.14
C ALA A 643 -14.97 -7.22 20.71
N TYR A 644 -15.36 -6.07 20.15
CA TYR A 644 -15.07 -5.71 18.76
C TYR A 644 -13.57 -5.46 18.55
N ASN A 645 -13.01 -6.10 17.52
CA ASN A 645 -11.64 -5.91 17.05
C ASN A 645 -11.69 -5.46 15.59
N GLU A 646 -10.92 -4.44 15.22
CA GLU A 646 -10.93 -3.91 13.85
C GLU A 646 -10.06 -4.73 12.89
N THR A 647 -9.14 -5.54 13.39
CA THR A 647 -8.39 -6.51 12.57
C THR A 647 -9.13 -7.84 12.39
N GLU A 648 -10.11 -8.12 13.26
CA GLU A 648 -10.92 -9.35 13.28
C GLU A 648 -12.37 -8.97 13.61
N PRO A 649 -13.12 -8.40 12.65
CA PRO A 649 -14.39 -7.71 12.89
C PRO A 649 -15.57 -8.71 13.01
N ASP A 650 -15.44 -9.61 13.99
CA ASP A 650 -16.39 -10.64 14.38
C ASP A 650 -17.44 -10.12 15.38
N ILE A 651 -18.61 -10.76 15.42
CA ILE A 651 -19.60 -10.57 16.50
C ILE A 651 -19.15 -11.39 17.73
N ARG A 652 -18.10 -10.90 18.41
CA ARG A 652 -17.55 -11.49 19.65
C ARG A 652 -18.20 -10.88 20.89
N VAL A 653 -18.49 -11.70 21.90
CA VAL A 653 -18.99 -11.26 23.23
C VAL A 653 -18.24 -11.95 24.37
N ASN A 654 -18.06 -11.25 25.49
CA ASN A 654 -17.36 -11.78 26.66
C ASN A 654 -18.24 -12.79 27.41
N VAL A 655 -17.72 -14.00 27.60
CA VAL A 655 -18.38 -15.09 28.34
C VAL A 655 -17.68 -15.26 29.68
N LEU A 656 -18.41 -15.05 30.77
CA LEU A 656 -17.91 -15.11 32.16
C LEU A 656 -17.82 -16.57 32.68
N GLY A 657 -17.53 -17.52 31.79
CA GLY A 657 -17.53 -18.96 32.04
C GLY A 657 -18.86 -19.68 31.76
N ILE A 658 -18.77 -20.99 31.54
CA ILE A 658 -19.91 -21.90 31.35
C ILE A 658 -19.88 -22.94 32.47
N ASP A 659 -20.99 -23.09 33.20
CA ASP A 659 -21.10 -24.13 34.24
C ASP A 659 -21.90 -25.34 33.72
N VAL A 660 -21.58 -26.54 34.21
CA VAL A 660 -22.40 -27.75 33.99
C VAL A 660 -23.21 -28.05 35.25
N ASN A 661 -24.54 -28.03 35.13
CA ASN A 661 -25.47 -28.33 36.21
C ASN A 661 -26.05 -29.74 36.05
N PHE A 662 -25.75 -30.65 36.98
CA PHE A 662 -26.24 -32.02 37.02
C PHE A 662 -27.12 -32.26 38.27
N ASP A 663 -28.44 -32.31 38.10
CA ASP A 663 -29.42 -32.55 39.18
C ASP A 663 -29.22 -31.64 40.41
N GLY A 664 -28.79 -30.38 40.20
CA GLY A 664 -28.48 -29.40 41.24
C GLY A 664 -27.05 -29.40 41.77
N ASN A 665 -26.15 -30.23 41.21
CA ASN A 665 -24.71 -30.19 41.46
C ASN A 665 -24.06 -29.39 40.33
N ILE A 666 -23.40 -28.28 40.66
CA ILE A 666 -22.82 -27.37 39.67
C ILE A 666 -21.30 -27.59 39.61
N VAL A 667 -20.79 -27.89 38.41
CA VAL A 667 -19.37 -27.87 38.05
C VAL A 667 -19.12 -26.58 37.29
N SER A 668 -18.56 -25.57 37.95
CA SER A 668 -18.29 -24.27 37.31
C SER A 668 -17.01 -24.28 36.51
N GLY A 669 -17.04 -23.68 35.32
CA GLY A 669 -15.82 -23.25 34.63
C GLY A 669 -15.12 -22.13 35.40
N PRO A 670 -13.81 -21.89 35.16
CA PRO A 670 -13.16 -20.63 35.52
C PRO A 670 -13.93 -19.41 34.97
N ILE A 671 -13.68 -18.28 35.61
CA ILE A 671 -14.09 -16.96 35.13
C ILE A 671 -12.82 -16.30 34.62
N ASP A 672 -12.60 -16.39 33.32
CA ASP A 672 -11.52 -15.76 32.56
C ASP A 672 -12.03 -14.48 31.87
N GLY A 673 -13.23 -14.54 31.31
CA GLY A 673 -13.85 -13.43 30.57
C GLY A 673 -13.53 -13.47 29.07
N GLU A 674 -13.14 -14.64 28.56
CA GLU A 674 -12.80 -14.87 27.15
C GLU A 674 -13.92 -14.39 26.19
N ALA A 675 -13.52 -13.87 25.04
CA ALA A 675 -14.42 -13.42 23.99
C ALA A 675 -14.77 -14.59 23.05
N TYR A 676 -16.06 -14.85 22.85
CA TYR A 676 -16.54 -15.91 21.94
C TYR A 676 -17.30 -15.30 20.76
N VAL A 677 -17.03 -15.79 19.55
CA VAL A 677 -17.81 -15.48 18.35
C VAL A 677 -19.21 -16.08 18.49
N LEU A 678 -20.26 -15.31 18.22
CA LEU A 678 -21.64 -15.79 18.15
C LEU A 678 -21.97 -16.20 16.71
N ASP A 679 -21.69 -17.45 16.36
CA ASP A 679 -21.68 -17.90 14.96
C ASP A 679 -22.87 -18.82 14.59
N THR A 680 -23.61 -18.41 13.56
CA THR A 680 -24.70 -19.18 12.93
C THR A 680 -24.29 -19.99 11.69
N GLY A 681 -23.09 -19.81 11.16
CA GLY A 681 -22.44 -20.75 10.24
C GLY A 681 -21.95 -22.00 10.96
N THR A 682 -21.24 -21.85 12.08
CA THR A 682 -20.73 -22.96 12.89
C THR A 682 -21.83 -23.79 13.55
N THR A 683 -21.80 -25.10 13.30
CA THR A 683 -22.80 -26.06 13.78
C THR A 683 -22.65 -26.46 15.27
N ARG A 684 -21.41 -26.46 15.79
CA ARG A 684 -21.04 -26.97 17.12
C ARG A 684 -20.30 -25.91 17.93
N THR A 685 -20.60 -25.77 19.21
CA THR A 685 -19.86 -24.85 20.09
C THR A 685 -18.43 -25.37 20.28
N GLN A 686 -17.45 -24.48 20.09
CA GLN A 686 -16.03 -24.73 20.20
C GLN A 686 -15.51 -24.17 21.52
N LEU A 687 -14.88 -25.04 22.33
CA LEU A 687 -14.50 -24.75 23.72
C LEU A 687 -13.01 -25.02 23.97
N PRO A 688 -12.35 -24.26 24.87
CA PRO A 688 -11.01 -24.58 25.34
C PRO A 688 -10.87 -25.98 25.99
N GLU A 689 -9.71 -26.62 25.82
CA GLU A 689 -9.44 -28.02 26.25
C GLU A 689 -9.75 -28.29 27.72
N TRP A 690 -9.57 -27.30 28.60
CA TRP A 690 -9.85 -27.47 30.02
C TRP A 690 -11.34 -27.73 30.33
N TYR A 691 -12.28 -27.41 29.43
CA TYR A 691 -13.69 -27.81 29.57
C TYR A 691 -13.88 -29.33 29.42
N LEU A 692 -13.01 -30.03 28.67
CA LEU A 692 -13.14 -31.47 28.41
C LEU A 692 -13.21 -32.28 29.70
N GLY A 693 -12.38 -31.94 30.68
CA GLY A 693 -12.38 -32.59 32.01
C GLY A 693 -13.69 -32.38 32.75
N ALA A 694 -14.22 -31.15 32.76
CA ALA A 694 -15.50 -30.83 33.40
C ALA A 694 -16.68 -31.57 32.73
N PHE A 695 -16.68 -31.66 31.40
CA PHE A 695 -17.68 -32.44 30.66
C PHE A 695 -17.54 -33.95 30.92
N GLN A 696 -16.33 -34.51 30.94
CA GLN A 696 -16.11 -35.93 31.24
C GLN A 696 -16.58 -36.30 32.65
N ASP A 697 -16.23 -35.50 33.67
CA ASP A 697 -16.63 -35.72 35.06
C ASP A 697 -18.15 -35.53 35.27
N ALA A 698 -18.75 -34.47 34.71
CA ALA A 698 -20.18 -34.17 34.90
C ALA A 698 -21.12 -35.09 34.09
N LEU A 699 -20.69 -35.52 32.89
CA LEU A 699 -21.51 -36.34 31.99
C LEU A 699 -21.17 -37.84 32.03
N ASN A 700 -20.11 -38.26 32.75
CA ASN A 700 -19.63 -39.65 32.77
C ASN A 700 -19.45 -40.21 31.33
N GLY A 701 -18.90 -39.37 30.45
CA GLY A 701 -18.79 -39.63 29.01
C GLY A 701 -17.39 -39.99 28.54
N THR A 702 -17.26 -40.29 27.25
CA THR A 702 -15.98 -40.49 26.57
C THR A 702 -15.94 -39.64 25.32
N TYR A 703 -14.89 -38.83 25.18
CA TYR A 703 -14.60 -38.06 23.97
C TYR A 703 -13.77 -38.89 22.98
N ASP A 704 -13.96 -38.67 21.69
CA ASP A 704 -13.16 -39.27 20.62
C ASP A 704 -12.57 -38.15 19.75
N GLU A 705 -11.34 -37.77 20.07
CA GLU A 705 -10.50 -36.75 19.40
C GLU A 705 -10.30 -36.99 17.90
N SER A 706 -10.66 -38.17 17.37
CA SER A 706 -10.57 -38.46 15.93
C SER A 706 -11.86 -38.18 15.16
N THR A 707 -12.93 -37.76 15.85
CA THR A 707 -14.27 -37.53 15.28
C THR A 707 -15.05 -36.37 15.90
N ASP A 708 -14.50 -35.68 16.91
CA ASP A 708 -15.13 -34.60 17.69
C ASP A 708 -16.49 -35.00 18.30
N ILE A 709 -16.62 -36.28 18.68
CA ILE A 709 -17.83 -36.87 19.26
C ILE A 709 -17.63 -37.11 20.74
N PHE A 710 -18.47 -36.45 21.56
CA PHE A 710 -18.61 -36.79 22.97
C PHE A 710 -19.76 -37.80 23.15
N SER A 711 -19.44 -38.99 23.66
CA SER A 711 -20.40 -40.07 23.89
C SER A 711 -20.84 -40.14 25.37
N TYR A 712 -22.11 -39.84 25.64
CA TYR A 712 -22.74 -39.96 26.95
C TYR A 712 -23.06 -41.42 27.30
N ASN A 713 -22.45 -41.95 28.36
CA ASN A 713 -22.62 -43.35 28.76
C ASN A 713 -23.82 -43.62 29.69
N GLY A 714 -24.53 -42.56 30.13
CA GLY A 714 -25.83 -42.69 30.77
C GLY A 714 -26.95 -42.99 29.77
N ASN A 715 -28.19 -42.98 30.23
CA ASN A 715 -29.36 -43.13 29.37
C ASN A 715 -29.83 -41.75 28.89
N CYS A 716 -29.97 -41.55 27.58
CA CYS A 716 -30.45 -40.29 26.97
C CYS A 716 -31.64 -39.58 27.63
N SER A 717 -32.52 -40.26 28.39
CA SER A 717 -33.59 -39.59 29.14
C SER A 717 -33.10 -38.75 30.34
N GLU A 718 -31.91 -39.06 30.87
CA GLU A 718 -31.27 -38.38 32.01
C GLU A 718 -30.71 -37.00 31.60
N LEU A 719 -30.44 -36.78 30.32
CA LEU A 719 -30.01 -35.49 29.74
C LEU A 719 -31.01 -34.34 29.90
N ASN A 720 -32.25 -34.63 30.32
CA ASN A 720 -33.25 -33.61 30.66
C ASN A 720 -33.07 -33.02 32.07
N ASN A 721 -32.19 -33.62 32.89
CA ASN A 721 -31.81 -33.15 34.22
C ASN A 721 -30.43 -32.47 34.22
N ILE A 722 -29.90 -32.15 33.03
CA ILE A 722 -28.57 -31.57 32.82
C ILE A 722 -28.69 -30.31 31.96
N SER A 723 -28.09 -29.22 32.39
CA SER A 723 -27.98 -27.98 31.62
C SER A 723 -26.57 -27.39 31.69
N PHE A 724 -26.24 -26.58 30.69
CA PHE A 724 -25.06 -25.72 30.69
C PHE A 724 -25.52 -24.28 30.94
N SER A 725 -24.97 -23.65 31.98
CA SER A 725 -25.28 -22.28 32.37
C SER A 725 -24.23 -21.34 31.77
N VAL A 726 -24.49 -20.80 30.58
CA VAL A 726 -23.61 -19.83 29.91
C VAL A 726 -23.80 -18.47 30.57
N LYS A 727 -22.71 -17.86 31.05
CA LYS A 727 -22.75 -16.58 31.76
C LYS A 727 -22.26 -15.44 30.88
N PHE A 728 -23.06 -14.39 30.80
CA PHE A 728 -22.70 -13.08 30.28
C PHE A 728 -22.74 -12.07 31.45
N ASP A 729 -22.30 -10.83 31.26
CA ASP A 729 -22.60 -9.82 32.28
C ASP A 729 -24.13 -9.61 32.38
N GLY A 730 -24.63 -9.45 33.61
CA GLY A 730 -26.06 -9.34 33.92
C GLY A 730 -26.96 -10.57 33.65
N LYS A 731 -26.54 -11.57 32.84
CA LYS A 731 -27.43 -12.66 32.38
C LYS A 731 -26.78 -14.05 32.44
N THR A 732 -27.60 -15.07 32.71
CA THR A 732 -27.24 -16.47 32.50
C THR A 732 -28.27 -17.12 31.58
N ILE A 733 -27.81 -17.97 30.65
CA ILE A 733 -28.63 -18.74 29.72
C ILE A 733 -28.44 -20.23 30.02
N GLU A 734 -29.55 -20.94 30.20
CA GLU A 734 -29.58 -22.39 30.40
C GLU A 734 -29.73 -23.10 29.04
N VAL A 735 -28.72 -23.90 28.67
CA VAL A 735 -28.71 -24.77 27.48
C VAL A 735 -28.96 -26.22 27.91
N PRO A 736 -30.11 -26.85 27.63
CA PRO A 736 -30.36 -28.23 28.05
C PRO A 736 -29.45 -29.21 27.30
N ALA A 737 -28.79 -30.14 27.99
CA ALA A 737 -27.90 -31.12 27.35
C ALA A 737 -28.64 -32.03 26.34
N SER A 738 -29.96 -32.21 26.50
CA SER A 738 -30.79 -32.90 25.52
C SER A 738 -30.95 -32.16 24.19
N SER A 739 -30.67 -30.85 24.12
CA SER A 739 -30.70 -30.07 22.86
C SER A 739 -29.44 -30.24 22.01
N LEU A 740 -28.30 -30.61 22.63
CA LEU A 740 -27.01 -30.86 21.96
C LEU A 740 -26.93 -32.25 21.29
N THR A 741 -27.95 -33.10 21.46
CA THR A 741 -27.91 -34.52 21.04
C THR A 741 -27.96 -34.64 19.51
N HIS A 742 -26.80 -34.83 18.88
CA HIS A 742 -26.64 -35.05 17.45
C HIS A 742 -27.13 -36.43 17.01
N ALA A 743 -26.71 -37.50 17.72
CA ALA A 743 -27.03 -38.88 17.37
C ALA A 743 -27.35 -39.77 18.57
N LYS A 744 -28.04 -40.88 18.31
CA LYS A 744 -28.40 -41.89 19.32
C LYS A 744 -28.18 -43.31 18.83
N GLU A 745 -27.30 -44.04 19.50
CA GLU A 745 -26.98 -45.44 19.21
C GLU A 745 -27.43 -46.33 20.37
N GLY A 746 -28.56 -47.02 20.17
CA GLY A 746 -29.20 -47.82 21.21
C GLY A 746 -29.69 -46.95 22.37
N ASN A 747 -28.99 -47.00 23.51
CA ASN A 747 -29.26 -46.15 24.67
C ASN A 747 -28.26 -45.00 24.84
N GLN A 748 -27.12 -45.05 24.15
CA GLN A 748 -26.04 -44.07 24.24
C GLN A 748 -26.42 -42.83 23.40
N CYS A 749 -26.13 -41.64 23.92
CA CYS A 749 -26.30 -40.38 23.20
C CYS A 749 -24.94 -39.79 22.81
N LYS A 750 -24.88 -39.17 21.64
CA LYS A 750 -23.67 -38.55 21.09
C LYS A 750 -23.92 -37.08 20.82
N PHE A 751 -23.02 -36.24 21.30
CA PHE A 751 -22.94 -34.81 20.98
C PHE A 751 -21.79 -34.60 19.99
N LEU A 752 -21.92 -33.59 19.13
CA LEU A 752 -20.72 -32.94 18.58
C LEU A 752 -20.20 -32.00 19.67
N ALA A 753 -18.89 -31.98 19.89
CA ALA A 753 -18.26 -31.03 20.80
C ALA A 753 -16.81 -30.86 20.36
N ASP A 754 -16.34 -29.61 20.26
CA ASP A 754 -14.94 -29.34 19.97
C ASP A 754 -14.24 -28.82 21.23
N PHE A 755 -13.12 -29.44 21.57
CA PHE A 755 -12.34 -29.12 22.78
C PHE A 755 -10.89 -28.76 22.47
N ASN A 756 -10.47 -28.68 21.21
CA ASN A 756 -9.12 -28.20 20.87
C ASN A 756 -9.12 -27.30 19.61
N PRO A 757 -9.98 -26.26 19.59
CA PRO A 757 -10.10 -25.38 18.44
C PRO A 757 -8.93 -24.39 18.35
N GLN A 758 -8.84 -23.67 17.22
CA GLN A 758 -8.03 -22.45 17.14
C GLN A 758 -8.81 -21.22 17.69
N ASP A 759 -10.14 -21.26 17.68
CA ASP A 759 -11.04 -20.15 18.03
C ASP A 759 -12.11 -20.53 19.06
N THR A 760 -12.59 -19.55 19.82
CA THR A 760 -13.69 -19.64 20.79
C THR A 760 -15.02 -19.27 20.14
N ILE A 761 -15.91 -20.25 19.90
CA ILE A 761 -17.14 -20.05 19.10
C ILE A 761 -18.37 -20.66 19.80
N ILE A 762 -19.42 -19.84 20.01
CA ILE A 762 -20.76 -20.33 20.40
C ILE A 762 -21.56 -20.58 19.13
N GLY A 763 -21.77 -21.87 18.81
CA GLY A 763 -22.42 -22.31 17.57
C GLY A 763 -23.94 -22.50 17.70
N ILE A 764 -24.57 -22.95 16.60
CA ILE A 764 -26.02 -23.24 16.49
C ILE A 764 -26.57 -24.04 17.68
N ASP A 765 -25.83 -25.02 18.18
CA ASP A 765 -26.25 -25.92 19.26
C ASP A 765 -26.54 -25.20 20.60
N PHE A 766 -25.73 -24.19 20.96
CA PHE A 766 -25.94 -23.34 22.12
C PHE A 766 -26.85 -22.15 21.79
N LEU A 767 -26.64 -21.48 20.64
CA LEU A 767 -27.46 -20.34 20.17
C LEU A 767 -28.96 -20.68 20.10
N ARG A 768 -29.33 -21.96 19.91
CA ARG A 768 -30.73 -22.43 19.97
C ARG A 768 -31.46 -22.14 21.28
N SER A 769 -30.74 -22.03 22.39
CA SER A 769 -31.32 -21.71 23.70
C SER A 769 -31.40 -20.20 23.95
N MET A 770 -30.83 -19.39 23.05
CA MET A 770 -30.78 -17.94 23.11
C MET A 770 -31.79 -17.33 22.14
N TYR A 771 -32.29 -16.15 22.50
CA TYR A 771 -32.78 -15.16 21.55
C TYR A 771 -31.76 -14.03 21.56
N VAL A 772 -31.18 -13.76 20.40
CA VAL A 772 -30.04 -12.84 20.23
C VAL A 772 -30.48 -11.67 19.37
N VAL A 773 -30.16 -10.46 19.79
CA VAL A 773 -30.24 -9.24 19.00
C VAL A 773 -28.82 -8.75 18.78
N VAL A 774 -28.45 -8.49 17.53
CA VAL A 774 -27.18 -7.85 17.16
C VAL A 774 -27.53 -6.44 16.68
N ASP A 775 -26.89 -5.43 17.26
CA ASP A 775 -26.96 -4.03 16.80
C ASP A 775 -25.54 -3.60 16.41
N LEU A 776 -25.25 -3.64 15.10
CA LEU A 776 -23.95 -3.29 14.55
C LEU A 776 -23.69 -1.78 14.63
N ASP A 777 -24.75 -0.97 14.72
CA ASP A 777 -24.65 0.49 14.82
C ASP A 777 -24.17 0.95 16.21
N ASP A 778 -24.52 0.24 17.29
CA ASP A 778 -24.05 0.53 18.66
C ASP A 778 -22.93 -0.45 19.12
N LYS A 779 -22.52 -1.40 18.28
CA LYS A 779 -21.60 -2.51 18.63
C LYS A 779 -22.04 -3.28 19.88
N GLU A 780 -23.35 -3.54 20.01
CA GLU A 780 -23.98 -4.22 21.14
C GLU A 780 -24.70 -5.53 20.75
N VAL A 781 -24.72 -6.49 21.68
CA VAL A 781 -25.55 -7.70 21.58
C VAL A 781 -26.50 -7.78 22.76
N SER A 782 -27.81 -7.93 22.49
CA SER A 782 -28.81 -8.19 23.54
C SER A 782 -29.24 -9.65 23.57
N ILE A 783 -29.12 -10.31 24.72
CA ILE A 783 -29.33 -11.76 24.89
C ILE A 783 -30.45 -12.04 25.92
N ALA A 784 -31.34 -12.96 25.59
CA ALA A 784 -32.32 -13.53 26.51
C ALA A 784 -32.53 -15.04 26.28
N GLN A 785 -33.14 -15.72 27.26
CA GLN A 785 -33.47 -17.15 27.15
C GLN A 785 -34.61 -17.34 26.13
N ALA A 786 -34.40 -18.21 25.14
CA ALA A 786 -35.39 -18.49 24.10
C ALA A 786 -36.71 -19.07 24.65
N LYS A 787 -37.83 -18.55 24.17
CA LYS A 787 -39.20 -18.94 24.51
C LYS A 787 -39.89 -19.56 23.29
N PHE A 788 -39.88 -20.89 23.24
CA PHE A 788 -40.48 -21.70 22.17
C PHE A 788 -42.03 -21.75 22.27
N SER A 789 -42.67 -20.58 22.17
CA SER A 789 -44.12 -20.42 22.28
C SER A 789 -44.80 -20.26 20.92
N SER A 790 -46.07 -20.67 20.83
CA SER A 790 -46.96 -20.37 19.70
C SER A 790 -47.80 -19.11 19.93
N ASP A 791 -47.27 -18.20 20.76
CA ASP A 791 -47.86 -16.88 20.98
C ASP A 791 -47.82 -16.05 19.68
N LYS A 792 -48.64 -15.00 19.62
CA LYS A 792 -48.59 -14.06 18.51
C LYS A 792 -47.27 -13.27 18.57
N PRO A 793 -46.62 -13.00 17.43
CA PRO A 793 -45.50 -12.07 17.38
C PRO A 793 -45.87 -10.73 18.02
N ASP A 794 -44.96 -10.20 18.83
CA ASP A 794 -45.08 -8.92 19.52
C ASP A 794 -43.85 -8.10 19.14
N ILE A 795 -43.93 -7.52 17.94
CA ILE A 795 -42.76 -6.99 17.22
C ILE A 795 -42.62 -5.49 17.48
N GLU A 796 -41.48 -5.08 18.06
CA GLU A 796 -41.05 -3.69 18.14
C GLU A 796 -39.94 -3.43 17.11
N VAL A 797 -40.13 -2.39 16.30
CA VAL A 797 -39.12 -1.91 15.33
C VAL A 797 -38.18 -0.97 16.07
N PHE A 798 -36.87 -1.16 15.94
CA PHE A 798 -35.88 -0.32 16.64
C PHE A 798 -36.14 1.16 16.36
N PRO A 799 -35.99 2.05 17.36
CA PRO A 799 -36.18 3.48 17.16
C PRO A 799 -35.19 4.02 16.12
N GLY A 800 -35.62 5.03 15.36
CA GLY A 800 -34.68 5.90 14.66
C GLY A 800 -34.03 6.88 15.66
N PRO A 801 -32.85 7.45 15.35
CA PRO A 801 -32.12 8.32 16.27
C PRO A 801 -33.00 9.47 16.80
N GLU A 802 -32.93 9.71 18.12
CA GLU A 802 -33.85 10.63 18.81
C GLU A 802 -33.62 12.10 18.42
N VAL A 803 -34.42 12.60 17.46
CA VAL A 803 -34.48 14.03 17.15
C VAL A 803 -35.18 14.77 18.30
N ASN A 804 -34.37 15.23 19.26
CA ASN A 804 -34.80 15.91 20.49
C ASN A 804 -35.57 17.22 20.21
N ARG A 805 -36.91 17.14 20.08
CA ARG A 805 -37.80 18.27 19.78
C ARG A 805 -38.42 18.89 21.03
N THR A 806 -37.66 19.73 21.73
CA THR A 806 -38.24 20.65 22.73
C THR A 806 -38.94 21.82 22.04
N THR A 807 -40.17 22.13 22.45
CA THR A 807 -41.04 23.09 21.76
C THR A 807 -41.17 24.43 22.49
N GLU A 808 -40.66 25.51 21.90
CA GLU A 808 -41.15 26.88 22.14
C GLU A 808 -41.59 27.55 20.82
N SER A 809 -42.38 28.63 20.90
CA SER A 809 -43.36 28.94 19.84
C SER A 809 -43.30 30.34 19.23
N ARG A 810 -43.54 30.39 17.91
CA ARG A 810 -44.10 31.51 17.10
C ARG A 810 -43.23 32.75 16.81
N GLY A 811 -42.74 32.79 15.57
CA GLY A 811 -42.59 34.01 14.75
C GLY A 811 -42.72 33.65 13.26
N ARG A 812 -43.63 34.28 12.48
CA ARG A 812 -43.97 33.85 11.11
C ARG A 812 -44.06 35.02 10.12
N SER A 813 -43.26 34.96 9.06
CA SER A 813 -43.48 35.55 7.72
C SER A 813 -42.37 35.03 6.79
N GLU A 814 -42.57 34.08 5.88
CA GLU A 814 -43.36 34.13 4.63
C GLU A 814 -42.84 35.11 3.57
N GLN A 815 -41.99 34.61 2.65
CA GLN A 815 -42.18 34.82 1.21
C GLN A 815 -41.79 33.53 0.44
N GLN A 816 -41.93 33.52 -0.89
CA GLN A 816 -42.51 32.35 -1.56
C GLN A 816 -42.09 32.21 -3.05
N VAL A 817 -42.01 30.95 -3.53
CA VAL A 817 -41.84 30.51 -4.96
C VAL A 817 -40.49 30.97 -5.62
N SER A 818 -39.92 30.31 -6.65
CA SER A 818 -40.48 29.33 -7.59
C SER A 818 -39.51 28.24 -8.11
N SER A 819 -40.10 27.23 -8.75
CA SER A 819 -39.46 26.01 -9.29
C SER A 819 -39.22 26.05 -10.81
N GLU A 820 -38.71 24.92 -11.34
CA GLU A 820 -38.32 24.62 -12.75
C GLU A 820 -36.97 25.24 -13.17
N MET A 821 -36.14 24.58 -13.99
CA MET A 821 -36.42 23.54 -15.00
C MET A 821 -35.55 22.27 -14.88
N PHE A 822 -36.16 21.13 -14.51
CA PHE A 822 -35.62 19.80 -14.85
C PHE A 822 -36.32 19.28 -16.12
N LYS A 823 -36.02 19.91 -17.26
CA LYS A 823 -36.62 19.58 -18.58
C LYS A 823 -35.64 19.79 -19.74
N LEU A 824 -34.56 19.01 -19.81
CA LEU A 824 -33.83 18.75 -21.06
C LEU A 824 -32.83 17.57 -20.96
N LEU A 825 -33.32 16.41 -20.53
CA LEU A 825 -32.79 15.13 -21.01
C LEU A 825 -33.65 14.66 -22.20
N ILE A 826 -33.05 13.89 -23.10
CA ILE A 826 -33.67 13.32 -24.30
C ILE A 826 -34.14 14.37 -25.34
N LEU A 827 -33.18 14.90 -26.13
CA LEU A 827 -33.44 15.07 -27.55
C LEU A 827 -32.22 14.67 -28.41
N GLN A 828 -32.39 13.59 -29.17
CA GLN A 828 -31.63 13.24 -30.37
C GLN A 828 -30.11 13.02 -30.26
N ALA A 829 -29.75 11.78 -29.92
CA ALA A 829 -28.81 11.07 -30.78
C ALA A 829 -29.47 10.73 -32.15
N ILE A 830 -28.65 10.29 -33.13
CA ILE A 830 -29.01 9.81 -34.49
C ILE A 830 -29.06 10.92 -35.58
N LEU A 831 -28.45 10.65 -36.75
CA LEU A 831 -27.92 11.57 -37.80
C LEU A 831 -26.64 12.32 -37.34
N PHE A 832 -25.62 12.61 -38.16
CA PHE A 832 -25.18 12.14 -39.49
C PHE A 832 -23.63 12.30 -39.56
N VAL A 833 -22.72 11.42 -40.02
CA VAL A 833 -22.67 10.25 -40.92
C VAL A 833 -22.11 10.55 -42.34
N VAL A 834 -20.94 9.95 -42.63
CA VAL A 834 -20.34 9.64 -43.97
C VAL A 834 -19.70 10.76 -44.85
N VAL A 835 -18.35 10.74 -44.87
CA VAL A 835 -17.39 10.81 -46.02
C VAL A 835 -17.31 12.05 -46.95
N TYR A 836 -16.12 12.68 -47.01
CA TYR A 836 -15.20 12.92 -48.17
C TYR A 836 -14.12 13.95 -47.72
N ALA A 837 -12.78 13.80 -47.75
CA ALA A 837 -11.75 12.95 -48.40
C ALA A 837 -10.96 13.63 -49.56
N ASN A 838 -9.68 13.22 -49.72
CA ASN A 838 -8.59 13.77 -50.56
C ASN A 838 -7.79 14.95 -49.95
N THR A 839 -6.49 15.12 -50.18
CA THR A 839 -5.62 14.60 -51.27
C THR A 839 -4.29 13.96 -50.82
N SER A 840 -3.88 12.87 -51.48
CA SER A 840 -2.47 12.37 -51.53
C SER A 840 -1.72 13.00 -52.73
N PRO A 841 -0.38 13.13 -52.69
CA PRO A 841 0.53 12.04 -53.07
C PRO A 841 1.75 11.90 -52.12
N GLY A 842 2.66 10.93 -52.22
CA GLY A 842 2.73 9.75 -53.09
C GLY A 842 4.18 9.31 -53.40
N TYR A 843 4.64 8.24 -52.75
CA TYR A 843 5.85 7.42 -52.99
C TYR A 843 7.20 8.10 -53.34
N PHE A 844 8.20 7.94 -52.46
CA PHE A 844 9.43 7.20 -52.76
C PHE A 844 10.27 7.03 -51.47
N LEU A 845 10.36 5.81 -50.93
CA LEU A 845 11.51 5.42 -50.11
C LEU A 845 12.52 4.82 -51.07
N LEU A 846 13.67 5.48 -51.20
CA LEU A 846 14.76 5.03 -52.07
C LEU A 846 15.87 4.52 -51.17
N ASP A 847 16.08 3.21 -51.24
CA ASP A 847 17.06 2.49 -50.43
C ASP A 847 18.49 2.93 -50.81
N VAL A 848 19.26 3.39 -49.81
CA VAL A 848 20.63 3.86 -49.99
C VAL A 848 21.49 3.32 -48.85
N GLU A 849 22.11 2.18 -49.10
CA GLU A 849 23.22 1.68 -48.29
C GLU A 849 24.35 2.73 -48.23
N SER A 850 24.52 3.39 -47.10
CA SER A 850 25.81 3.99 -46.73
C SER A 850 26.55 3.04 -45.79
N SER A 851 27.17 2.02 -46.37
CA SER A 851 27.94 1.00 -45.66
C SER A 851 29.22 1.58 -45.05
N TYR A 852 29.10 2.16 -43.85
CA TYR A 852 30.24 2.46 -43.00
C TYR A 852 30.44 1.33 -41.99
N TYR A 853 31.23 0.33 -42.39
CA TYR A 853 31.75 -0.69 -41.47
C TYR A 853 32.67 -0.02 -40.43
N PRO A 854 32.38 -0.14 -39.12
CA PRO A 854 33.46 -0.22 -38.14
C PRO A 854 34.33 -1.44 -38.47
N PRO A 855 35.61 -1.48 -38.07
CA PRO A 855 36.43 -2.67 -38.23
C PRO A 855 35.80 -3.90 -37.55
N GLU A 856 36.09 -5.10 -38.07
CA GLU A 856 35.91 -6.35 -37.32
C GLU A 856 36.91 -6.45 -36.15
N ASP A 857 36.83 -5.54 -35.18
CA ASP A 857 37.53 -5.68 -33.90
C ASP A 857 36.82 -6.77 -33.10
N LYS A 858 37.25 -8.01 -33.38
CA LYS A 858 36.75 -9.25 -32.78
C LYS A 858 36.67 -9.14 -31.27
N LEU A 859 35.43 -9.19 -30.76
CA LEU A 859 35.03 -9.45 -29.37
C LEU A 859 36.21 -9.52 -28.39
N SER A 860 36.53 -8.37 -27.80
CA SER A 860 37.33 -8.31 -26.57
C SER A 860 36.63 -9.18 -25.54
N LYS A 861 37.18 -10.36 -25.25
CA LYS A 861 36.54 -11.36 -24.38
C LYS A 861 36.75 -11.01 -22.90
N LYS A 862 36.36 -9.80 -22.52
CA LYS A 862 36.77 -9.10 -21.30
C LYS A 862 35.63 -8.47 -20.50
N ASP A 863 34.48 -8.24 -21.13
CA ASP A 863 33.49 -7.28 -20.63
C ASP A 863 32.24 -8.00 -20.03
N SER A 864 32.31 -9.34 -19.91
CA SER A 864 31.28 -10.24 -19.37
C SER A 864 31.92 -11.53 -18.82
N VAL A 865 31.33 -12.14 -17.78
CA VAL A 865 31.86 -13.36 -17.14
C VAL A 865 30.79 -14.47 -17.05
N ASP A 866 31.03 -15.58 -17.74
CA ASP A 866 30.23 -16.81 -17.66
C ASP A 866 30.68 -17.69 -16.48
N MET A 867 29.76 -17.96 -15.55
CA MET A 867 29.91 -18.86 -14.41
C MET A 867 28.95 -20.06 -14.55
N PRO A 868 29.43 -21.22 -15.01
CA PRO A 868 28.62 -22.43 -15.10
C PRO A 868 28.20 -22.94 -13.72
N VAL A 869 26.89 -23.05 -13.50
CA VAL A 869 26.30 -23.67 -12.29
C VAL A 869 25.84 -25.08 -12.59
N LYS A 870 25.80 -25.95 -11.59
CA LYS A 870 25.36 -27.35 -11.73
C LYS A 870 24.39 -27.74 -10.62
N ASP A 871 23.67 -28.83 -10.82
CA ASP A 871 22.79 -29.37 -9.79
C ASP A 871 23.57 -29.92 -8.58
N GLY A 872 23.16 -29.52 -7.38
CA GLY A 872 23.72 -29.92 -6.09
C GLY A 872 22.79 -30.79 -5.25
N ASN A 873 21.69 -31.28 -5.81
CA ASN A 873 20.54 -31.95 -5.18
C ASN A 873 19.67 -31.07 -4.26
N ASN A 874 20.22 -30.04 -3.61
CA ASN A 874 19.45 -29.10 -2.78
C ASN A 874 19.54 -27.65 -3.27
N MET A 875 20.57 -27.28 -4.02
CA MET A 875 20.84 -25.91 -4.47
C MET A 875 21.72 -25.91 -5.74
N MET A 876 21.82 -24.75 -6.39
CA MET A 876 22.70 -24.56 -7.56
C MET A 876 24.15 -24.36 -7.12
N LEU A 877 25.10 -25.11 -7.71
CA LEU A 877 26.50 -25.09 -7.29
C LEU A 877 27.42 -24.45 -8.34
N ALA A 878 28.19 -23.43 -7.94
CA ALA A 878 29.33 -22.91 -8.70
C ALA A 878 30.66 -23.60 -8.27
N GLU A 879 31.72 -23.46 -9.08
CA GLU A 879 33.09 -23.84 -8.69
C GLU A 879 34.04 -22.63 -8.79
N LEU A 880 34.46 -22.13 -7.64
CA LEU A 880 35.41 -21.02 -7.53
C LEU A 880 36.85 -21.54 -7.40
N GLN A 881 37.81 -20.71 -7.83
CA GLN A 881 39.24 -20.92 -7.61
C GLN A 881 39.78 -19.74 -6.79
N ILE A 882 40.12 -19.98 -5.53
CA ILE A 882 40.48 -18.92 -4.59
C ILE A 882 41.97 -18.95 -4.24
N GLY A 883 42.55 -17.75 -4.22
CA GLY A 883 43.91 -17.41 -3.89
C GLY A 883 44.95 -17.67 -4.98
N SER A 884 46.13 -17.11 -4.79
CA SER A 884 47.31 -17.23 -5.67
C SER A 884 47.79 -18.69 -5.92
N ASN A 885 47.27 -19.67 -5.18
CA ASN A 885 47.46 -21.11 -5.41
C ASN A 885 46.23 -21.83 -6.00
N LYS A 886 45.18 -21.09 -6.38
CA LYS A 886 43.94 -21.50 -7.07
C LYS A 886 43.24 -22.71 -6.45
N GLN A 887 42.89 -22.56 -5.18
CA GLN A 887 42.22 -23.60 -4.39
C GLN A 887 40.77 -23.74 -4.87
N LYS A 888 40.44 -24.90 -5.44
CA LYS A 888 39.08 -25.20 -5.91
C LYS A 888 38.15 -25.46 -4.74
N VAL A 889 37.06 -24.70 -4.69
CA VAL A 889 35.93 -24.88 -3.76
C VAL A 889 34.63 -24.82 -4.54
N GLN A 890 33.62 -25.56 -4.10
CA GLN A 890 32.27 -25.48 -4.65
C GLN A 890 31.35 -24.89 -3.59
N VAL A 891 30.52 -23.94 -4.04
CA VAL A 891 29.63 -23.11 -3.23
C VAL A 891 28.22 -23.18 -3.81
N GLY A 892 27.21 -23.10 -2.96
CA GLY A 892 25.85 -22.75 -3.38
C GLY A 892 25.84 -21.35 -3.98
N VAL A 893 25.09 -21.13 -5.04
CA VAL A 893 24.66 -19.79 -5.42
C VAL A 893 23.37 -19.50 -4.68
N ASP A 894 23.30 -18.32 -4.09
CA ASP A 894 22.20 -17.88 -3.25
C ASP A 894 21.89 -16.41 -3.58
N THR A 895 20.63 -16.13 -3.93
CA THR A 895 20.14 -14.76 -4.19
C THR A 895 19.32 -14.23 -3.01
N GLY A 896 18.98 -15.07 -2.03
CA GLY A 896 18.48 -14.70 -0.71
C GLY A 896 19.58 -14.41 0.32
N SER A 897 20.85 -14.42 -0.06
CA SER A 897 21.94 -13.89 0.78
C SER A 897 23.02 -13.17 -0.03
N SER A 898 23.94 -12.50 0.67
CA SER A 898 24.86 -11.51 0.13
C SER A 898 26.33 -11.94 0.24
N LEU A 899 26.76 -12.39 1.42
CA LEU A 899 28.17 -12.74 1.70
C LEU A 899 28.63 -14.06 1.07
N LEU A 900 29.72 -14.02 0.30
CA LEU A 900 30.49 -15.22 -0.03
C LEU A 900 31.20 -15.78 1.22
N TRP A 901 31.00 -17.06 1.53
CA TRP A 901 31.79 -17.77 2.53
C TRP A 901 32.12 -19.22 2.13
N VAL A 902 33.29 -19.69 2.56
CA VAL A 902 33.85 -20.98 2.12
C VAL A 902 34.36 -21.86 3.28
N MET A 903 34.42 -23.17 3.02
CA MET A 903 34.85 -24.19 3.99
C MET A 903 36.34 -24.04 4.35
N GLY A 904 36.66 -23.57 5.56
CA GLY A 904 38.05 -23.47 6.03
C GLY A 904 38.70 -24.86 6.21
N SER A 905 39.91 -25.06 5.71
CA SER A 905 40.62 -26.37 5.75
C SER A 905 40.77 -27.01 7.15
N LYS A 906 40.66 -26.21 8.22
CA LYS A 906 40.74 -26.64 9.62
C LYS A 906 39.36 -26.76 10.31
N LEU A 907 38.26 -26.52 9.60
CA LEU A 907 36.93 -26.37 10.20
C LEU A 907 36.33 -27.63 10.83
N LYS A 908 35.32 -27.42 11.68
CA LYS A 908 34.44 -28.46 12.22
C LYS A 908 33.10 -28.44 11.47
N CYS A 909 32.74 -29.51 10.75
CA CYS A 909 31.34 -29.68 10.32
C CYS A 909 30.52 -30.16 11.52
N ILE A 910 29.29 -29.68 11.69
CA ILE A 910 28.32 -30.18 12.65
C ILE A 910 27.18 -30.84 11.87
N ASP A 911 26.84 -32.07 12.23
CA ASP A 911 25.73 -32.81 11.63
C ASP A 911 24.40 -32.33 12.24
N ARG A 912 23.59 -31.59 11.46
CA ARG A 912 22.36 -30.89 11.91
C ARG A 912 21.44 -31.75 12.80
N ILE A 913 21.24 -33.02 12.43
CA ILE A 913 20.30 -33.94 13.11
C ILE A 913 20.88 -34.48 14.43
N SER A 914 22.19 -34.67 14.52
CA SER A 914 22.82 -35.38 15.65
C SER A 914 23.70 -34.52 16.55
N GLY A 915 23.90 -33.24 16.22
CA GLY A 915 24.74 -32.28 16.94
C GLY A 915 26.23 -32.65 16.99
N LYS A 916 26.67 -33.64 16.20
CA LYS A 916 28.00 -34.25 16.31
C LYS A 916 28.95 -33.78 15.22
N SER A 917 30.23 -33.78 15.56
CA SER A 917 31.32 -33.47 14.63
C SER A 917 31.31 -34.44 13.45
N SER A 918 31.37 -33.88 12.24
CA SER A 918 31.27 -34.56 10.96
C SER A 918 32.40 -34.11 10.03
N ASN A 919 32.59 -34.82 8.91
CA ASN A 919 33.46 -34.39 7.82
C ASN A 919 32.71 -34.22 6.49
N LYS A 920 31.37 -34.34 6.46
CA LYS A 920 30.55 -34.24 5.24
C LYS A 920 30.79 -32.93 4.48
N CYS A 921 30.79 -31.78 5.18
CA CYS A 921 30.91 -30.45 4.58
C CYS A 921 32.23 -30.22 3.80
N LYS A 922 33.28 -31.00 4.07
CA LYS A 922 34.59 -30.90 3.39
C LYS A 922 34.62 -31.58 2.02
N ALA A 923 33.55 -32.28 1.62
CA ALA A 923 33.49 -33.02 0.36
C ALA A 923 33.53 -32.12 -0.89
N ARG A 924 33.07 -30.86 -0.76
CA ARG A 924 33.00 -29.86 -1.84
C ARG A 924 34.26 -28.97 -1.96
N GLY A 925 35.36 -29.37 -1.34
CA GLY A 925 36.62 -28.61 -1.30
C GLY A 925 36.76 -27.76 -0.03
N THR A 926 37.96 -27.23 0.21
CA THR A 926 38.26 -26.39 1.39
C THR A 926 39.38 -25.39 1.10
N PHE A 927 39.29 -24.18 1.64
CA PHE A 927 40.32 -23.15 1.54
C PHE A 927 41.36 -23.25 2.66
N ALA A 928 42.65 -23.27 2.30
CA ALA A 928 43.77 -23.24 3.23
C ALA A 928 44.50 -21.90 3.15
N MET A 929 44.17 -21.00 4.10
CA MET A 929 44.77 -19.68 4.28
C MET A 929 46.31 -19.72 4.23
N ASP A 930 46.92 -20.70 4.89
CA ASP A 930 48.38 -20.88 5.00
C ASP A 930 49.07 -21.37 3.71
N LYS A 931 48.33 -21.48 2.59
CA LYS A 931 48.86 -21.88 1.28
C LYS A 931 48.69 -20.82 0.19
N SER A 932 47.86 -19.81 0.42
CA SER A 932 47.80 -18.62 -0.42
C SER A 932 48.86 -17.62 0.05
N LYS A 933 49.41 -16.84 -0.88
CA LYS A 933 50.35 -15.72 -0.61
C LYS A 933 49.68 -14.35 -0.67
N THR A 934 48.45 -14.34 -1.15
CA THR A 934 47.60 -13.17 -1.42
C THR A 934 46.48 -13.08 -0.38
N PHE A 935 46.24 -14.15 0.40
CA PHE A 935 45.31 -14.13 1.52
C PHE A 935 45.77 -13.15 2.62
N ASN A 936 44.87 -12.25 3.01
CA ASN A 936 45.01 -11.36 4.15
C ASN A 936 43.76 -11.48 5.06
N SER A 937 43.95 -11.55 6.38
CA SER A 937 42.84 -11.72 7.34
C SER A 937 42.60 -10.45 8.14
N PHE A 938 41.33 -10.09 8.34
CA PHE A 938 40.98 -9.10 9.36
C PHE A 938 41.37 -9.61 10.75
N PHE A 939 42.03 -8.75 11.53
CA PHE A 939 42.50 -9.08 12.89
C PHE A 939 41.45 -8.66 13.94
N GLY A 940 40.30 -9.35 13.96
CA GLY A 940 39.28 -9.16 15.00
C GLY A 940 37.84 -9.49 14.59
N GLU A 941 37.55 -9.62 13.29
CA GLU A 941 36.20 -9.84 12.77
C GLU A 941 35.84 -11.33 12.67
N ASP A 942 34.97 -11.76 13.58
CA ASP A 942 34.33 -13.09 13.54
C ASP A 942 33.06 -13.03 12.67
N MET A 943 32.98 -13.88 11.65
CA MET A 943 31.78 -14.06 10.83
C MET A 943 30.78 -14.97 11.55
N ARG A 944 29.50 -14.58 11.65
CA ARG A 944 28.41 -15.43 12.17
C ARG A 944 27.15 -15.24 11.32
N MET A 945 26.68 -16.31 10.65
CA MET A 945 25.48 -16.28 9.80
C MET A 945 24.56 -17.46 10.13
N SER A 946 23.26 -17.29 9.94
CA SER A 946 22.21 -18.30 10.09
C SER A 946 21.23 -18.21 8.91
N TYR A 947 20.59 -19.33 8.56
CA TYR A 947 19.63 -19.42 7.45
C TYR A 947 18.28 -20.00 7.92
N LEU A 948 17.21 -19.76 7.17
CA LEU A 948 15.83 -20.22 7.47
C LEU A 948 15.72 -21.75 7.68
N ASP A 949 16.61 -22.53 7.05
CA ASP A 949 16.70 -23.99 7.21
C ASP A 949 17.38 -24.43 8.55
N ASN A 950 17.51 -23.50 9.49
CA ASN A 950 18.19 -23.62 10.78
C ASN A 950 19.67 -24.03 10.67
N SER A 951 20.30 -23.79 9.51
CA SER A 951 21.74 -23.94 9.36
C SER A 951 22.49 -22.66 9.72
N PHE A 952 23.76 -22.81 10.04
CA PHE A 952 24.61 -21.69 10.46
C PHE A 952 26.06 -21.89 10.04
N THR A 953 26.81 -20.79 10.01
CA THR A 953 28.26 -20.77 9.84
C THR A 953 28.91 -19.76 10.80
N GLU A 954 30.07 -20.13 11.35
CA GLU A 954 30.90 -19.32 12.24
C GLU A 954 32.33 -19.37 11.69
N GLY A 955 32.98 -18.23 11.52
CA GLY A 955 34.27 -18.11 10.83
C GLY A 955 34.97 -16.78 11.09
N ILE A 956 35.84 -16.38 10.17
CA ILE A 956 36.47 -15.06 10.14
C ILE A 956 36.37 -14.44 8.74
N LEU A 957 36.44 -13.12 8.64
CA LEU A 957 36.52 -12.42 7.35
C LEU A 957 37.97 -12.25 6.87
N GLY A 958 38.15 -12.15 5.56
CA GLY A 958 39.43 -11.84 4.93
C GLY A 958 39.31 -11.63 3.43
N TYR A 959 40.45 -11.35 2.80
CA TYR A 959 40.58 -11.02 1.39
C TYR A 959 41.52 -11.99 0.67
N ASP A 960 41.22 -12.36 -0.58
CA ASP A 960 42.14 -13.09 -1.48
C ASP A 960 41.66 -12.99 -2.95
N ASP A 961 42.50 -13.37 -3.91
CA ASP A 961 42.13 -13.42 -5.33
C ASP A 961 41.01 -14.46 -5.59
N ILE A 962 40.01 -14.14 -6.42
CA ILE A 962 39.07 -15.12 -7.00
C ILE A 962 39.26 -15.20 -8.51
N TYR A 963 39.35 -16.41 -9.05
CA TYR A 963 39.60 -16.67 -10.48
C TYR A 963 38.37 -17.30 -11.16
N LEU A 964 37.71 -16.53 -12.03
CA LEU A 964 36.52 -16.90 -12.79
C LEU A 964 36.87 -17.10 -14.28
N GLY A 965 37.08 -18.36 -14.66
CA GLY A 965 37.42 -18.72 -16.04
C GLY A 965 38.77 -18.11 -16.49
N ASN A 966 38.70 -17.03 -17.27
CA ASN A 966 39.86 -16.25 -17.72
C ASN A 966 40.03 -14.92 -16.97
N SER A 967 39.00 -14.46 -16.26
CA SER A 967 39.03 -13.25 -15.44
C SER A 967 39.50 -13.56 -14.03
N ASN A 968 39.96 -12.53 -13.32
CA ASN A 968 40.22 -12.63 -11.89
C ASN A 968 39.85 -11.33 -11.21
N VAL A 969 39.31 -11.49 -10.02
CA VAL A 969 38.99 -10.45 -9.06
C VAL A 969 40.11 -10.50 -8.01
N THR A 970 40.83 -9.40 -7.78
CA THR A 970 41.88 -9.32 -6.75
C THR A 970 41.31 -8.85 -5.43
N GLU A 971 41.88 -9.29 -4.31
CA GLU A 971 41.54 -8.76 -2.96
C GLU A 971 40.03 -8.80 -2.60
N PHE A 972 39.27 -9.79 -3.07
CA PHE A 972 37.81 -9.92 -2.82
C PHE A 972 37.47 -10.30 -1.37
N LYS A 973 36.44 -9.69 -0.76
CA LYS A 973 35.99 -9.94 0.62
C LYS A 973 35.23 -11.28 0.74
N PHE A 974 35.67 -12.21 1.60
CA PHE A 974 34.90 -13.43 1.86
C PHE A 974 35.12 -14.02 3.26
N GLY A 975 34.13 -14.81 3.71
CA GLY A 975 34.16 -15.54 4.97
C GLY A 975 34.88 -16.90 4.88
N ILE A 976 35.64 -17.24 5.92
CA ILE A 976 36.32 -18.54 6.06
C ILE A 976 35.74 -19.26 7.28
N ALA A 977 34.87 -20.23 7.03
CA ALA A 977 34.18 -20.98 8.08
C ALA A 977 35.16 -21.80 8.94
N ASN A 978 35.08 -21.60 10.26
CA ASN A 978 35.74 -22.39 11.30
C ASN A 978 34.81 -23.48 11.88
N GLN A 979 33.49 -23.25 11.83
CA GLN A 979 32.45 -24.17 12.27
C GLN A 979 31.17 -23.93 11.44
N THR A 980 30.49 -24.98 10.99
CA THR A 980 29.22 -24.83 10.24
C THR A 980 28.37 -26.10 10.31
N SER A 981 27.05 -25.94 10.19
CA SER A 981 26.08 -27.03 10.02
C SER A 981 25.57 -27.19 8.59
N SER A 982 26.01 -26.34 7.64
CA SER A 982 25.81 -26.55 6.20
C SER A 982 26.78 -27.61 5.65
N ASP A 983 26.42 -28.22 4.53
CA ASP A 983 27.27 -29.18 3.80
C ASP A 983 28.05 -28.53 2.63
N VAL A 984 27.86 -27.23 2.41
CA VAL A 984 28.49 -26.42 1.35
C VAL A 984 28.65 -24.96 1.81
N GLY A 985 29.63 -24.24 1.26
CA GLY A 985 29.73 -22.77 1.43
C GLY A 985 28.73 -22.05 0.52
N ILE A 986 28.49 -20.77 0.73
CA ILE A 986 27.51 -20.00 -0.05
C ILE A 986 28.21 -18.83 -0.74
N LEU A 987 27.86 -18.58 -2.00
CA LEU A 987 28.10 -17.35 -2.75
C LEU A 987 26.77 -16.60 -2.77
N GLY A 988 26.65 -15.61 -1.89
CA GLY A 988 25.56 -14.65 -1.98
C GLY A 988 25.72 -13.74 -3.20
N LEU A 989 24.59 -13.26 -3.72
CA LEU A 989 24.47 -12.34 -4.85
C LEU A 989 23.41 -11.23 -4.64
N SER A 990 22.74 -11.20 -3.48
CA SER A 990 21.95 -10.02 -3.06
C SER A 990 22.87 -8.84 -2.68
N PHE A 991 22.27 -7.66 -2.51
CA PHE A 991 22.94 -6.49 -1.95
C PHE A 991 23.55 -6.82 -0.58
N GLN A 992 24.71 -6.22 -0.27
CA GLN A 992 25.50 -6.53 0.94
C GLN A 992 25.67 -5.25 1.77
N GLU A 993 25.35 -5.32 3.06
CA GLU A 993 25.43 -4.17 3.99
C GLU A 993 26.87 -3.62 4.11
N ASP A 994 27.84 -4.52 4.04
CA ASP A 994 29.22 -4.28 4.46
C ASP A 994 30.20 -4.52 3.29
N GLY A 995 30.07 -3.72 2.22
CA GLY A 995 30.90 -3.74 1.01
C GLY A 995 30.39 -4.68 -0.10
N ASP A 996 31.17 -4.82 -1.16
CA ASP A 996 30.73 -5.29 -2.48
C ASP A 996 30.46 -6.81 -2.61
N ASN A 997 29.44 -7.18 -3.39
CA ASN A 997 29.21 -8.58 -3.81
C ASN A 997 30.00 -8.92 -5.10
N LEU A 998 29.84 -10.14 -5.62
CA LEU A 998 30.63 -10.59 -6.78
C LEU A 998 30.32 -9.84 -8.09
N ALA A 999 29.10 -9.34 -8.28
CA ALA A 999 28.74 -8.53 -9.44
C ALA A 999 29.28 -7.09 -9.32
N ASP A 1000 29.21 -6.54 -8.11
CA ASP A 1000 29.70 -5.18 -7.79
C ASP A 1000 31.22 -5.11 -8.00
N GLU A 1001 31.98 -6.03 -7.42
CA GLU A 1001 33.44 -6.03 -7.57
C GLU A 1001 33.88 -6.37 -9.02
N LEU A 1002 33.10 -7.15 -9.77
CA LEU A 1002 33.35 -7.34 -11.22
C LEU A 1002 33.21 -6.02 -12.01
N LYS A 1003 32.29 -5.13 -11.61
CA LYS A 1003 32.12 -3.78 -12.16
C LYS A 1003 33.25 -2.85 -11.69
N GLU A 1004 33.52 -2.79 -10.39
CA GLU A 1004 34.60 -2.00 -9.76
C GLU A 1004 35.96 -2.24 -10.43
N GLN A 1005 36.35 -3.51 -10.63
CA GLN A 1005 37.62 -3.88 -11.24
C GLN A 1005 37.64 -3.77 -12.78
N GLY A 1006 36.55 -3.27 -13.39
CA GLY A 1006 36.43 -3.06 -14.84
C GLY A 1006 36.43 -4.35 -15.65
N ILE A 1007 35.79 -5.40 -15.12
CA ILE A 1007 35.62 -6.73 -15.74
C ILE A 1007 34.19 -6.87 -16.31
N THR A 1008 33.24 -6.10 -15.80
CA THR A 1008 31.90 -5.88 -16.39
C THR A 1008 31.61 -4.38 -16.49
N ASN A 1009 30.66 -4.00 -17.33
CA ASN A 1009 30.22 -2.61 -17.48
C ASN A 1009 29.24 -2.14 -16.37
N ARG A 1010 28.56 -3.11 -15.73
CA ARG A 1010 27.47 -2.92 -14.75
C ARG A 1010 27.55 -3.95 -13.64
N SER A 1011 26.95 -3.66 -12.48
CA SER A 1011 26.64 -4.67 -11.47
C SER A 1011 25.32 -5.35 -11.81
N ALA A 1012 25.38 -6.24 -12.80
CA ALA A 1012 24.21 -6.93 -13.31
C ALA A 1012 24.56 -8.35 -13.75
N TYR A 1013 23.64 -9.29 -13.54
CA TYR A 1013 23.84 -10.68 -13.91
C TYR A 1013 22.56 -11.39 -14.35
N SER A 1014 22.70 -12.24 -15.37
CA SER A 1014 21.61 -13.04 -15.92
C SER A 1014 21.67 -14.48 -15.43
N ILE A 1015 20.56 -14.99 -14.88
CA ILE A 1015 20.44 -16.34 -14.31
C ILE A 1015 19.64 -17.26 -15.25
N PHE A 1016 20.22 -18.43 -15.54
CA PHE A 1016 19.56 -19.52 -16.25
C PHE A 1016 19.88 -20.87 -15.61
N LEU A 1017 18.96 -21.39 -14.80
CA LEU A 1017 19.17 -22.62 -14.01
C LEU A 1017 19.03 -23.92 -14.83
N ASN A 1018 18.43 -23.85 -16.02
CA ASN A 1018 18.15 -24.96 -16.93
C ASN A 1018 17.22 -26.05 -16.34
N LYS A 1019 16.71 -26.97 -17.17
CA LYS A 1019 15.78 -28.02 -16.73
C LYS A 1019 16.40 -28.91 -15.64
N ALA A 1020 15.59 -29.38 -14.70
CA ALA A 1020 16.02 -30.37 -13.71
C ALA A 1020 16.71 -31.58 -14.38
N GLY A 1021 17.79 -32.07 -13.77
CA GLY A 1021 18.63 -33.14 -14.35
C GLY A 1021 19.55 -32.72 -15.52
N SER A 1022 19.56 -31.44 -15.92
CA SER A 1022 20.55 -30.92 -16.86
C SER A 1022 21.95 -30.92 -16.26
N LYS A 1023 22.99 -31.00 -17.12
CA LYS A 1023 24.39 -31.05 -16.67
C LYS A 1023 24.91 -29.74 -16.10
N ALA A 1024 24.37 -28.61 -16.57
CA ALA A 1024 24.71 -27.26 -16.11
C ALA A 1024 23.60 -26.27 -16.49
N GLY A 1025 23.47 -25.23 -15.67
CA GLY A 1025 22.95 -23.91 -16.04
C GLY A 1025 24.11 -22.91 -16.17
N SER A 1026 23.80 -21.61 -16.22
CA SER A 1026 24.79 -20.52 -16.29
C SER A 1026 24.32 -19.30 -15.52
N ILE A 1027 25.25 -18.60 -14.89
CA ILE A 1027 25.09 -17.21 -14.47
C ILE A 1027 26.06 -16.37 -15.29
N LEU A 1028 25.58 -15.29 -15.88
CA LEU A 1028 26.32 -14.46 -16.81
C LEU A 1028 26.39 -13.02 -16.28
N PHE A 1029 27.52 -12.64 -15.71
CA PHE A 1029 27.76 -11.28 -15.20
C PHE A 1029 28.09 -10.33 -16.35
N GLY A 1030 27.55 -9.12 -16.31
CA GLY A 1030 27.78 -8.05 -17.29
C GLY A 1030 27.10 -8.24 -18.65
N ALA A 1031 26.28 -9.29 -18.83
CA ALA A 1031 25.65 -9.59 -20.11
C ALA A 1031 24.35 -10.40 -20.00
N VAL A 1032 23.53 -10.32 -21.06
CA VAL A 1032 22.32 -11.11 -21.32
C VAL A 1032 22.58 -12.09 -22.47
N ASP A 1033 21.79 -13.16 -22.56
CA ASP A 1033 21.91 -14.22 -23.59
C ASP A 1033 20.52 -14.55 -24.17
N HIS A 1034 20.17 -13.89 -25.27
CA HIS A 1034 18.86 -13.97 -25.92
C HIS A 1034 18.51 -15.36 -26.46
N SER A 1035 19.49 -16.28 -26.55
CA SER A 1035 19.25 -17.67 -26.94
C SER A 1035 18.48 -18.48 -25.88
N LYS A 1036 18.46 -17.99 -24.63
CA LYS A 1036 17.97 -18.72 -23.44
C LYS A 1036 16.57 -18.31 -22.95
N TYR A 1037 15.86 -17.43 -23.65
CA TYR A 1037 14.45 -17.12 -23.35
C TYR A 1037 13.54 -16.99 -24.59
N TYR A 1038 12.23 -16.82 -24.34
CA TYR A 1038 11.21 -16.54 -25.35
C TYR A 1038 10.66 -15.12 -25.19
N ASP A 1039 10.29 -14.54 -26.33
CA ASP A 1039 9.81 -13.16 -26.48
C ASP A 1039 10.81 -12.12 -25.94
N GLU A 1040 10.36 -10.92 -25.61
CA GLU A 1040 11.17 -9.88 -24.98
C GLU A 1040 11.17 -10.04 -23.45
N LEU A 1041 12.21 -9.51 -22.78
CA LEU A 1041 12.24 -9.41 -21.31
C LEU A 1041 11.23 -8.36 -20.87
N GLN A 1042 10.54 -8.62 -19.76
CA GLN A 1042 9.74 -7.63 -19.05
C GLN A 1042 10.48 -7.20 -17.80
N THR A 1043 10.68 -5.89 -17.65
CA THR A 1043 11.27 -5.29 -16.46
C THR A 1043 10.22 -5.06 -15.38
N VAL A 1044 10.57 -5.32 -14.12
CA VAL A 1044 9.81 -4.95 -12.93
C VAL A 1044 10.77 -4.41 -11.85
N PRO A 1045 10.35 -3.45 -11.01
CA PRO A 1045 11.19 -2.92 -9.94
C PRO A 1045 11.47 -3.99 -8.86
N MET A 1046 12.60 -3.86 -8.15
CA MET A 1046 12.82 -4.61 -6.91
C MET A 1046 12.12 -3.95 -5.73
N VAL A 1047 11.51 -4.77 -4.88
CA VAL A 1047 10.89 -4.32 -3.61
C VAL A 1047 11.89 -4.52 -2.49
N LEU A 1048 12.66 -3.47 -2.19
CA LEU A 1048 13.75 -3.50 -1.22
C LEU A 1048 13.24 -3.25 0.21
N ASN A 1049 13.68 -4.08 1.16
CA ASN A 1049 13.43 -3.91 2.59
C ASN A 1049 14.66 -3.24 3.26
N LYS A 1050 14.41 -2.26 4.15
CA LYS A 1050 15.43 -1.52 4.93
C LYS A 1050 16.41 -2.44 5.68
N THR A 1051 15.90 -3.54 6.25
CA THR A 1051 16.64 -4.41 7.18
C THR A 1051 17.40 -5.53 6.47
N PHE A 1052 16.92 -5.96 5.31
CA PHE A 1052 17.60 -6.92 4.44
C PHE A 1052 17.27 -6.56 2.97
N PRO A 1053 18.19 -5.93 2.23
CA PRO A 1053 17.99 -5.60 0.82
C PRO A 1053 18.07 -6.87 -0.03
N GLU A 1054 16.96 -7.59 -0.06
CA GLU A 1054 16.76 -8.84 -0.80
C GLU A 1054 16.18 -8.60 -2.19
N ILE A 1055 16.47 -9.51 -3.14
CA ILE A 1055 15.92 -9.46 -4.51
C ILE A 1055 14.46 -9.98 -4.50
N ARG A 1056 13.53 -9.14 -4.04
CA ARG A 1056 12.08 -9.38 -4.08
C ARG A 1056 11.40 -8.62 -5.22
N VAL A 1057 10.33 -9.18 -5.77
CA VAL A 1057 9.50 -8.57 -6.84
C VAL A 1057 8.01 -8.87 -6.60
N ASP A 1058 7.12 -7.98 -7.05
CA ASP A 1058 5.69 -8.16 -6.85
C ASP A 1058 5.06 -9.20 -7.78
N VAL A 1059 4.22 -10.06 -7.20
CA VAL A 1059 3.49 -11.11 -7.93
C VAL A 1059 1.99 -10.78 -7.88
N LEU A 1060 1.50 -10.11 -8.93
CA LEU A 1060 0.08 -9.73 -9.14
C LEU A 1060 -0.88 -10.94 -9.17
N GLY A 1061 -0.32 -12.14 -9.21
CA GLY A 1061 -0.98 -13.35 -8.74
C GLY A 1061 -0.46 -14.57 -9.46
N ILE A 1062 -1.16 -15.68 -9.30
CA ILE A 1062 -0.74 -16.95 -9.87
C ILE A 1062 -1.96 -17.62 -10.53
N ASP A 1063 -1.74 -18.30 -11.64
CA ASP A 1063 -2.76 -19.05 -12.39
C ASP A 1063 -2.52 -20.56 -12.26
N ILE A 1064 -3.58 -21.36 -12.36
CA ILE A 1064 -3.53 -22.82 -12.43
C ILE A 1064 -4.28 -23.27 -13.68
N ASN A 1065 -3.55 -23.82 -14.65
CA ASN A 1065 -4.09 -24.44 -15.85
C ASN A 1065 -4.26 -25.94 -15.62
N LEU A 1066 -5.50 -26.44 -15.71
CA LEU A 1066 -5.85 -27.86 -15.57
C LEU A 1066 -6.50 -28.35 -16.87
N ASP A 1067 -5.78 -29.10 -17.70
CA ASP A 1067 -6.21 -29.59 -19.03
C ASP A 1067 -6.86 -28.49 -19.91
N GLY A 1068 -6.29 -27.28 -19.90
CA GLY A 1068 -6.79 -26.11 -20.63
C GLY A 1068 -7.82 -25.27 -19.87
N GLN A 1069 -8.30 -25.69 -18.69
CA GLN A 1069 -9.09 -24.86 -17.79
C GLN A 1069 -8.17 -24.00 -16.92
N ILE A 1070 -8.02 -22.72 -17.30
CA ILE A 1070 -7.27 -21.74 -16.51
C ILE A 1070 -8.14 -21.22 -15.36
N ILE A 1071 -7.75 -21.57 -14.13
CA ILE A 1071 -8.19 -20.93 -12.88
C ILE A 1071 -7.30 -19.71 -12.67
N ARG A 1072 -7.91 -18.53 -12.49
CA ARG A 1072 -7.19 -17.30 -12.16
C ARG A 1072 -7.51 -16.81 -10.78
N VAL A 1073 -6.48 -16.44 -10.02
CA VAL A 1073 -6.61 -15.79 -8.72
C VAL A 1073 -5.51 -14.72 -8.61
N PRO A 1074 -5.82 -13.50 -8.13
CA PRO A 1074 -4.78 -12.54 -7.79
C PRO A 1074 -4.02 -12.99 -6.53
N LEU A 1075 -2.95 -12.28 -6.23
CA LEU A 1075 -2.49 -12.13 -4.86
C LEU A 1075 -2.63 -10.65 -4.51
N ALA A 1076 -2.87 -10.33 -3.24
CA ALA A 1076 -2.90 -8.95 -2.77
C ALA A 1076 -1.45 -8.44 -2.65
N GLU A 1077 -0.83 -8.21 -3.81
CA GLU A 1077 0.45 -7.52 -4.06
C GLU A 1077 1.47 -7.70 -2.93
N LYS A 1078 1.87 -8.97 -2.73
CA LYS A 1078 2.97 -9.33 -1.84
C LYS A 1078 4.26 -9.50 -2.65
N PRO A 1079 5.39 -8.92 -2.21
CA PRO A 1079 6.68 -9.13 -2.83
C PRO A 1079 7.21 -10.54 -2.52
N TYR A 1080 7.64 -11.25 -3.56
CA TYR A 1080 8.25 -12.58 -3.46
C TYR A 1080 9.76 -12.51 -3.68
N LEU A 1081 10.52 -13.12 -2.78
CA LEU A 1081 11.96 -13.32 -2.94
C LEU A 1081 12.26 -14.28 -4.09
N LEU A 1082 13.16 -13.88 -5.01
CA LEU A 1082 13.66 -14.74 -6.09
C LEU A 1082 14.92 -15.50 -5.62
N ASP A 1083 14.74 -16.63 -4.94
CA ASP A 1083 15.83 -17.31 -4.23
C ASP A 1083 16.39 -18.57 -4.95
N THR A 1084 17.66 -18.48 -5.36
CA THR A 1084 18.44 -19.59 -5.90
C THR A 1084 19.09 -20.50 -4.84
N GLY A 1085 19.07 -20.09 -3.56
CA GLY A 1085 19.45 -20.90 -2.41
C GLY A 1085 18.32 -21.86 -1.95
N THR A 1086 17.05 -21.44 -2.05
CA THR A 1086 15.87 -22.24 -1.69
C THR A 1086 15.47 -23.24 -2.77
N THR A 1087 15.28 -24.50 -2.38
CA THR A 1087 14.92 -25.60 -3.29
C THR A 1087 13.48 -25.53 -3.80
N LEU A 1088 12.53 -25.15 -2.94
CA LEU A 1088 11.08 -25.26 -3.17
C LEU A 1088 10.38 -23.92 -2.94
N THR A 1089 9.50 -23.55 -3.86
CA THR A 1089 8.66 -22.35 -3.75
C THR A 1089 7.64 -22.50 -2.62
N LYS A 1090 7.49 -21.46 -1.81
CA LYS A 1090 6.43 -21.34 -0.81
C LYS A 1090 5.21 -20.71 -1.46
N LEU A 1091 4.07 -21.39 -1.40
CA LEU A 1091 2.81 -20.92 -1.96
C LEU A 1091 1.72 -20.84 -0.89
N PRO A 1092 0.72 -19.95 -1.08
CA PRO A 1092 -0.49 -19.93 -0.25
C PRO A 1092 -1.15 -21.31 -0.16
N THR A 1093 -1.63 -21.65 1.04
CA THR A 1093 -2.20 -22.95 1.45
C THR A 1093 -3.26 -23.53 0.49
N TRP A 1094 -3.95 -22.68 -0.26
CA TRP A 1094 -5.00 -23.06 -1.20
C TRP A 1094 -4.47 -23.61 -2.54
N TYR A 1095 -3.26 -23.24 -2.99
CA TYR A 1095 -2.64 -23.81 -4.20
C TYR A 1095 -2.45 -25.33 -4.07
N ARG A 1096 -1.90 -25.73 -2.92
CA ARG A 1096 -1.77 -27.12 -2.48
C ARG A 1096 -3.12 -27.85 -2.57
N SER A 1097 -4.20 -27.25 -2.07
CA SER A 1097 -5.54 -27.85 -2.10
C SER A 1097 -6.08 -28.05 -3.52
N VAL A 1098 -5.92 -27.05 -4.41
CA VAL A 1098 -6.36 -27.20 -5.82
C VAL A 1098 -5.54 -28.26 -6.55
N LEU A 1099 -4.22 -28.29 -6.37
CA LEU A 1099 -3.34 -29.28 -7.00
C LEU A 1099 -3.59 -30.71 -6.47
N ALA A 1100 -3.80 -30.87 -5.15
CA ALA A 1100 -4.14 -32.16 -4.56
C ALA A 1100 -5.46 -32.71 -5.14
N ASN A 1101 -6.50 -31.85 -5.24
CA ASN A 1101 -7.77 -32.21 -5.82
C ASN A 1101 -7.65 -32.56 -7.32
N ALA A 1102 -6.92 -31.75 -8.11
CA ALA A 1102 -6.70 -32.00 -9.54
C ALA A 1102 -6.00 -33.35 -9.82
N LEU A 1103 -5.07 -33.75 -8.94
CA LEU A 1103 -4.35 -35.01 -9.07
C LEU A 1103 -5.13 -36.22 -8.57
N ASN A 1104 -6.22 -36.01 -7.82
CA ASN A 1104 -6.85 -36.99 -6.91
C ASN A 1104 -5.80 -37.54 -5.93
N GLY A 1105 -5.20 -36.64 -5.16
CA GLY A 1105 -4.15 -36.93 -4.19
C GLY A 1105 -4.46 -36.42 -2.78
N THR A 1106 -3.69 -36.91 -1.81
CA THR A 1106 -3.77 -36.56 -0.40
C THR A 1106 -2.48 -35.85 0.02
N TYR A 1107 -2.59 -34.68 0.64
CA TYR A 1107 -1.45 -34.00 1.23
C TYR A 1107 -1.04 -34.66 2.55
N ASN A 1108 0.25 -34.69 2.83
CA ASN A 1108 0.82 -35.12 4.10
C ASN A 1108 1.66 -33.97 4.68
N GLU A 1109 1.17 -33.40 5.77
CA GLU A 1109 1.71 -32.16 6.34
C GLU A 1109 3.09 -32.40 6.98
N SER A 1110 3.25 -33.52 7.69
CA SER A 1110 4.52 -33.94 8.28
C SER A 1110 5.64 -34.21 7.26
N LEU A 1111 5.33 -34.24 5.97
CA LEU A 1111 6.27 -34.47 4.87
C LEU A 1111 6.21 -33.38 3.79
N ASN A 1112 5.37 -32.34 3.94
CA ASN A 1112 5.13 -31.30 2.93
C ASN A 1112 4.98 -31.88 1.50
N THR A 1113 4.12 -32.90 1.37
CA THR A 1113 4.04 -33.75 0.17
C THR A 1113 2.60 -34.05 -0.24
N ILE A 1114 2.23 -33.78 -1.50
CA ILE A 1114 1.00 -34.31 -2.13
C ILE A 1114 1.29 -35.71 -2.68
N TYR A 1115 0.61 -36.75 -2.22
CA TYR A 1115 0.68 -38.11 -2.77
C TYR A 1115 -0.52 -38.41 -3.66
N PHE A 1116 -0.31 -38.94 -4.87
CA PHE A 1116 -1.40 -39.37 -5.75
C PHE A 1116 -1.10 -40.69 -6.46
N ASP A 1117 -2.12 -41.54 -6.59
CA ASP A 1117 -1.99 -42.85 -7.24
C ASP A 1117 -2.14 -42.73 -8.77
N GLY A 1118 -1.37 -43.55 -9.50
CA GLY A 1118 -1.38 -43.62 -10.95
C GLY A 1118 -0.04 -43.24 -11.60
N ASP A 1119 -0.10 -42.79 -12.85
CA ASP A 1119 1.11 -42.38 -13.58
C ASP A 1119 1.34 -40.87 -13.47
N CYS A 1120 2.61 -40.48 -13.31
CA CYS A 1120 2.98 -39.08 -13.12
C CYS A 1120 2.89 -38.27 -14.43
N SER A 1121 2.47 -38.91 -15.53
CA SER A 1121 2.16 -38.24 -16.80
C SER A 1121 0.99 -37.26 -16.70
N LYS A 1122 0.12 -37.37 -15.67
CA LYS A 1122 -0.85 -36.32 -15.27
C LYS A 1122 -0.20 -34.94 -15.09
N LEU A 1123 1.07 -34.87 -14.68
CA LEU A 1123 1.80 -33.60 -14.49
C LEU A 1123 2.08 -32.85 -15.81
N ASN A 1124 1.86 -33.48 -16.98
CA ASN A 1124 1.92 -32.80 -18.27
C ASN A 1124 0.61 -32.05 -18.61
N GLU A 1125 -0.48 -32.34 -17.89
CA GLU A 1125 -1.81 -31.75 -18.08
C GLU A 1125 -2.04 -30.56 -17.12
N ILE A 1126 -1.03 -30.23 -16.31
CA ILE A 1126 -1.06 -29.18 -15.29
C ILE A 1126 0.11 -28.21 -15.50
N SER A 1127 -0.20 -26.92 -15.57
CA SER A 1127 0.80 -25.85 -15.40
C SER A 1127 0.30 -24.79 -14.43
N LEU A 1128 1.25 -24.16 -13.75
CA LEU A 1128 1.05 -22.95 -12.94
C LEU A 1128 1.56 -21.76 -13.76
N SER A 1129 1.16 -20.54 -13.46
CA SER A 1129 1.84 -19.36 -14.01
C SER A 1129 1.96 -18.24 -12.99
N LEU A 1130 3.17 -17.74 -12.76
CA LEU A 1130 3.37 -16.50 -11.99
C LEU A 1130 3.02 -15.30 -12.88
N ARG A 1131 2.21 -14.35 -12.39
CA ARG A 1131 2.01 -13.04 -13.03
C ARG A 1131 2.80 -11.97 -12.30
N PHE A 1132 3.55 -11.22 -13.08
CA PHE A 1132 4.18 -9.95 -12.74
C PHE A 1132 3.43 -8.85 -13.53
N ASP A 1133 3.79 -7.57 -13.37
CA ASP A 1133 3.34 -6.58 -14.36
C ASP A 1133 3.89 -6.93 -15.76
N GLY A 1134 3.11 -6.66 -16.81
CA GLY A 1134 3.42 -6.94 -18.21
C GLY A 1134 3.58 -8.41 -18.64
N LYS A 1135 3.90 -9.35 -17.73
CA LYS A 1135 4.35 -10.72 -18.07
C LYS A 1135 3.75 -11.81 -17.17
N ALA A 1136 3.49 -12.96 -17.77
CA ALA A 1136 3.27 -14.22 -17.05
C ALA A 1136 4.37 -15.24 -17.40
N ILE A 1137 4.85 -15.97 -16.40
CA ILE A 1137 5.82 -17.07 -16.53
C ILE A 1137 5.10 -18.39 -16.24
N GLU A 1138 4.98 -19.27 -17.24
CA GLU A 1138 4.41 -20.60 -17.11
C GLU A 1138 5.43 -21.59 -16.49
N VAL A 1139 4.99 -22.29 -15.45
CA VAL A 1139 5.73 -23.30 -14.70
C VAL A 1139 4.97 -24.63 -14.82
N PRO A 1140 5.37 -25.55 -15.70
CA PRO A 1140 4.68 -26.84 -15.83
C PRO A 1140 4.86 -27.66 -14.54
N ALA A 1141 3.86 -28.44 -14.13
CA ALA A 1141 3.94 -29.24 -12.89
C ALA A 1141 5.04 -30.32 -12.91
N THR A 1142 5.65 -30.57 -14.07
CA THR A 1142 6.87 -31.40 -14.24
C THR A 1142 8.19 -30.67 -13.96
N ALA A 1143 8.17 -29.36 -13.69
CA ALA A 1143 9.33 -28.59 -13.20
C ALA A 1143 9.44 -28.59 -11.66
N LEU A 1144 8.33 -28.81 -10.96
CA LEU A 1144 8.26 -28.97 -9.51
C LEU A 1144 9.04 -30.22 -9.05
N ASP A 1145 9.46 -30.26 -7.78
CA ASP A 1145 10.08 -31.47 -7.22
C ASP A 1145 9.03 -32.58 -7.06
N TYR A 1146 9.09 -33.58 -7.95
CA TYR A 1146 8.21 -34.74 -7.93
C TYR A 1146 8.98 -36.05 -8.00
N SER A 1147 8.43 -37.08 -7.36
CA SER A 1147 9.03 -38.41 -7.26
C SER A 1147 8.03 -39.52 -7.56
N LYS A 1148 8.53 -40.67 -8.05
CA LYS A 1148 7.72 -41.86 -8.36
C LYS A 1148 8.13 -43.05 -7.49
N PHE A 1149 7.18 -43.54 -6.69
CA PHE A 1149 7.34 -44.63 -5.74
C PHE A 1149 6.47 -45.82 -6.14
N GLY A 1150 6.88 -46.55 -7.19
CA GLY A 1150 6.10 -47.63 -7.77
C GLY A 1150 4.95 -47.10 -8.62
N ASP A 1151 3.72 -47.48 -8.30
CA ASP A 1151 2.49 -47.06 -8.98
C ASP A 1151 1.86 -45.78 -8.37
N ARG A 1152 2.62 -45.08 -7.51
CA ARG A 1152 2.23 -43.85 -6.83
C ARG A 1152 3.26 -42.75 -7.10
N CYS A 1153 2.79 -41.52 -7.26
CA CYS A 1153 3.58 -40.32 -7.47
C CYS A 1153 3.45 -39.38 -6.27
N SER A 1154 4.38 -38.44 -6.15
CA SER A 1154 4.35 -37.40 -5.12
C SER A 1154 4.94 -36.08 -5.61
N ILE A 1155 4.41 -34.95 -5.17
CA ILE A 1155 5.00 -33.61 -5.35
C ILE A 1155 5.34 -33.05 -3.98
N TYR A 1156 6.55 -32.51 -3.81
CA TYR A 1156 6.96 -31.77 -2.61
C TYR A 1156 6.55 -30.30 -2.74
N MET A 1157 5.86 -29.76 -1.74
CA MET A 1157 5.36 -28.38 -1.70
C MET A 1157 5.24 -27.90 -0.26
N TYR A 1158 5.83 -26.76 0.08
CA TYR A 1158 5.60 -26.08 1.36
C TYR A 1158 4.28 -25.31 1.37
N SER A 1159 3.74 -25.12 2.57
CA SER A 1159 2.59 -24.24 2.85
C SER A 1159 2.96 -23.18 3.89
N GLU A 1160 2.54 -21.94 3.64
CA GLU A 1160 2.84 -20.72 4.43
C GLU A 1160 2.36 -20.75 5.89
N PRO A 1161 2.91 -19.86 6.74
CA PRO A 1161 2.21 -18.58 6.95
C PRO A 1161 3.05 -17.27 6.86
N GLU A 1162 4.39 -17.33 6.83
CA GLU A 1162 5.23 -16.15 7.19
C GLU A 1162 6.11 -15.55 6.08
N GLU A 1163 6.49 -16.26 5.00
CA GLU A 1163 7.62 -15.80 4.14
C GLU A 1163 7.49 -16.18 2.66
N THR A 1164 7.25 -15.19 1.80
CA THR A 1164 6.97 -15.35 0.36
C THR A 1164 8.24 -15.57 -0.48
N ILE A 1165 8.53 -16.82 -0.88
CA ILE A 1165 9.76 -17.20 -1.62
C ILE A 1165 9.45 -18.02 -2.89
N ILE A 1166 9.98 -17.58 -4.03
CA ILE A 1166 10.06 -18.32 -5.30
C ILE A 1166 11.42 -19.03 -5.36
N GLY A 1167 11.39 -20.36 -5.25
CA GLY A 1167 12.58 -21.23 -5.23
C GLY A 1167 12.97 -21.83 -6.59
N ILE A 1168 14.04 -22.62 -6.60
CA ILE A 1168 14.62 -23.27 -7.78
C ILE A 1168 13.58 -23.97 -8.67
N ASP A 1169 12.59 -24.66 -8.08
CA ASP A 1169 11.52 -25.37 -8.78
C ASP A 1169 10.73 -24.47 -9.76
N PHE A 1170 10.45 -23.22 -9.38
CA PHE A 1170 9.85 -22.20 -10.24
C PHE A 1170 10.90 -21.45 -11.05
N LEU A 1171 12.01 -21.02 -10.42
CA LEU A 1171 13.07 -20.22 -11.07
C LEU A 1171 13.67 -20.89 -12.31
N ARG A 1172 13.66 -22.24 -12.40
CA ARG A 1172 14.09 -22.97 -13.60
C ARG A 1172 13.25 -22.67 -14.85
N SER A 1173 12.01 -22.19 -14.69
CA SER A 1173 11.09 -21.90 -15.79
C SER A 1173 11.20 -20.47 -16.30
N MET A 1174 11.89 -19.59 -15.58
CA MET A 1174 12.24 -18.24 -16.01
C MET A 1174 13.72 -18.14 -16.42
N TYR A 1175 13.98 -17.17 -17.29
CA TYR A 1175 15.26 -16.51 -17.43
C TYR A 1175 15.07 -15.13 -16.80
N PHE A 1176 15.97 -14.71 -15.92
CA PHE A 1176 15.89 -13.38 -15.31
C PHE A 1176 17.26 -12.73 -15.20
N VAL A 1177 17.27 -11.41 -15.34
CA VAL A 1177 18.40 -10.52 -15.14
C VAL A 1177 18.14 -9.75 -13.85
N VAL A 1178 19.12 -9.73 -12.97
CA VAL A 1178 19.15 -8.83 -11.81
C VAL A 1178 20.11 -7.69 -12.19
N ASP A 1179 19.62 -6.45 -12.21
CA ASP A 1179 20.46 -5.26 -12.37
C ASP A 1179 20.48 -4.51 -11.03
N LEU A 1180 21.61 -4.61 -10.31
CA LEU A 1180 21.80 -3.99 -9.00
C LEU A 1180 22.12 -2.50 -9.13
N ASP A 1181 22.56 -2.03 -10.31
CA ASP A 1181 22.79 -0.61 -10.57
C ASP A 1181 21.44 0.13 -10.64
N ASP A 1182 20.48 -0.41 -11.39
CA ASP A 1182 19.15 0.21 -11.60
C ASP A 1182 18.08 -0.26 -10.58
N LYS A 1183 18.38 -1.28 -9.76
CA LYS A 1183 17.46 -1.90 -8.78
C LYS A 1183 16.20 -2.51 -9.44
N GLU A 1184 16.38 -3.13 -10.60
CA GLU A 1184 15.33 -3.77 -11.39
C GLU A 1184 15.60 -5.26 -11.68
N VAL A 1185 14.54 -6.04 -11.90
CA VAL A 1185 14.60 -7.41 -12.41
C VAL A 1185 13.92 -7.49 -13.77
N SER A 1186 14.65 -7.97 -14.78
CA SER A 1186 14.11 -8.18 -16.14
C SER A 1186 13.91 -9.68 -16.40
N LEU A 1187 12.67 -10.13 -16.64
CA LEU A 1187 12.29 -11.56 -16.67
C LEU A 1187 11.56 -11.99 -17.95
N ALA A 1188 11.76 -13.25 -18.35
CA ALA A 1188 11.09 -13.91 -19.48
C ALA A 1188 11.01 -15.43 -19.32
N GLN A 1189 10.20 -16.09 -20.15
CA GLN A 1189 10.04 -17.54 -20.14
C GLN A 1189 11.33 -18.24 -20.60
N ALA A 1190 11.84 -19.20 -19.82
CA ALA A 1190 13.07 -19.92 -20.14
C ALA A 1190 12.96 -20.77 -21.43
N ARG A 1191 13.95 -20.63 -22.32
CA ARG A 1191 14.09 -21.38 -23.58
C ARG A 1191 15.29 -22.30 -23.51
N PHE A 1192 15.00 -23.59 -23.41
CA PHE A 1192 16.00 -24.65 -23.24
C PHE A 1192 16.54 -25.17 -24.59
N SER A 1193 17.19 -24.29 -25.36
CA SER A 1193 17.69 -24.62 -26.71
C SER A 1193 19.13 -25.17 -26.72
N GLN A 1194 19.59 -25.59 -27.91
CA GLN A 1194 21.00 -25.84 -28.24
C GLN A 1194 21.48 -24.93 -29.38
N ASP A 1195 20.84 -23.77 -29.53
CA ASP A 1195 21.30 -22.70 -30.41
C ASP A 1195 22.68 -22.18 -29.95
N GLN A 1196 23.35 -21.36 -30.78
CA GLN A 1196 24.56 -20.67 -30.30
C GLN A 1196 24.15 -19.57 -29.31
N PRO A 1197 24.96 -19.31 -28.26
CA PRO A 1197 24.72 -18.18 -27.35
C PRO A 1197 24.65 -16.87 -28.13
N ASP A 1198 23.66 -16.05 -27.81
CA ASP A 1198 23.38 -14.78 -28.47
C ASP A 1198 23.53 -13.68 -27.43
N ILE A 1199 24.78 -13.30 -27.18
CA ILE A 1199 25.20 -12.57 -25.98
C ILE A 1199 25.34 -11.08 -26.29
N GLU A 1200 24.49 -10.27 -25.65
CA GLU A 1200 24.63 -8.81 -25.58
C GLU A 1200 25.27 -8.44 -24.23
N VAL A 1201 26.35 -7.67 -24.28
CA VAL A 1201 27.00 -7.11 -23.08
C VAL A 1201 26.25 -5.85 -22.68
N PHE A 1202 25.92 -5.69 -21.40
CA PHE A 1202 25.22 -4.50 -20.92
C PHE A 1202 26.02 -3.23 -21.25
N PRO A 1203 25.36 -2.15 -21.70
CA PRO A 1203 26.06 -0.93 -22.09
C PRO A 1203 26.82 -0.36 -20.89
N GLY A 1204 28.06 0.08 -21.13
CA GLY A 1204 28.71 1.00 -20.19
C GLY A 1204 28.00 2.35 -20.22
N PRO A 1205 28.04 3.13 -19.12
CA PRO A 1205 27.38 4.44 -19.04
C PRO A 1205 27.82 5.33 -20.21
N GLU A 1206 26.86 6.02 -20.86
CA GLU A 1206 27.12 6.80 -22.07
C GLU A 1206 28.17 7.90 -21.81
N VAL A 1207 29.42 7.64 -22.22
CA VAL A 1207 30.51 8.59 -22.06
C VAL A 1207 30.33 9.73 -23.05
N ASN A 1208 29.60 10.76 -22.62
CA ASN A 1208 29.30 11.96 -23.40
C ASN A 1208 30.57 12.83 -23.55
N ARG A 1209 31.44 12.43 -24.49
CA ARG A 1209 32.89 12.68 -24.46
C ARG A 1209 33.33 14.02 -25.07
N THR A 1210 32.84 15.14 -24.53
CA THR A 1210 33.33 16.50 -24.86
C THR A 1210 34.77 16.71 -24.37
N PHE A 1211 35.73 16.34 -25.22
CA PHE A 1211 37.17 16.52 -24.97
C PHE A 1211 37.55 18.01 -24.80
N THR A 1212 37.76 18.44 -23.54
CA THR A 1212 38.64 19.60 -23.24
C THR A 1212 39.87 19.15 -22.46
N SER A 1213 40.97 18.94 -23.18
CA SER A 1213 42.22 18.40 -22.62
C SER A 1213 43.00 19.42 -21.78
N ARG A 1214 42.90 19.35 -20.44
CA ARG A 1214 43.82 20.04 -19.52
C ARG A 1214 45.08 19.22 -19.25
N VAL A 1215 46.02 19.27 -20.18
CA VAL A 1215 47.39 18.78 -19.95
C VAL A 1215 48.05 19.63 -18.85
N ARG A 1216 48.45 19.01 -17.74
CA ARG A 1216 49.33 19.65 -16.75
C ARG A 1216 50.73 19.82 -17.36
N SER A 1217 51.24 21.06 -17.40
CA SER A 1217 52.66 21.33 -17.69
C SER A 1217 53.28 22.17 -16.57
N ALA A 1218 54.40 21.71 -16.02
CA ALA A 1218 55.14 22.42 -14.98
C ALA A 1218 56.39 23.10 -15.56
N GLY A 1219 56.83 24.20 -14.94
CA GLY A 1219 58.20 24.71 -15.08
C GLY A 1219 58.42 25.83 -16.11
N SER A 1220 58.45 27.06 -15.59
CA SER A 1220 59.35 28.17 -15.95
C SER A 1220 60.41 27.94 -17.04
N ILE A 1221 60.51 28.87 -18.01
CA ILE A 1221 61.75 29.64 -18.29
C ILE A 1221 61.44 30.91 -19.14
N THR A 1222 62.40 31.84 -19.18
CA THR A 1222 62.27 33.22 -19.68
C THR A 1222 62.40 33.37 -21.21
N SER A 1223 61.77 34.40 -21.81
CA SER A 1223 62.44 35.64 -22.27
C SER A 1223 61.72 36.42 -23.40
N SER A 1224 61.57 37.74 -23.18
CA SER A 1224 61.92 38.85 -24.08
C SER A 1224 61.35 39.00 -25.52
N ILE A 1225 60.81 40.22 -25.79
CA ILE A 1225 61.14 41.11 -26.94
C ILE A 1225 60.69 40.65 -28.36
N ASP A 1226 60.04 41.45 -29.21
CA ASP A 1226 59.39 42.77 -29.06
C ASP A 1226 58.54 43.10 -30.33
N VAL A 1227 57.68 44.14 -30.21
CA VAL A 1227 57.40 45.20 -31.22
C VAL A 1227 57.44 44.88 -32.74
N LEU A 1228 56.34 45.17 -33.47
CA LEU A 1228 56.34 46.27 -34.47
C LEU A 1228 54.94 46.76 -34.90
N LEU A 1229 54.65 48.05 -34.62
CA LEU A 1229 53.63 48.96 -35.21
C LEU A 1229 52.14 48.48 -35.21
N CYS A 1230 51.15 49.25 -34.75
CA CYS A 1230 50.65 50.54 -35.26
C CYS A 1230 50.25 50.47 -36.76
N LEU A 1231 49.22 51.14 -37.27
CA LEU A 1231 48.61 52.45 -36.97
C LEU A 1231 47.07 52.30 -36.96
N VAL A 1232 46.22 53.20 -36.43
CA VAL A 1232 46.37 54.51 -35.74
C VAL A 1232 45.14 54.62 -34.80
N VAL A 1233 45.31 54.83 -33.50
CA VAL A 1233 45.19 56.14 -32.82
C VAL A 1233 43.86 56.86 -33.10
N LEU A 1234 43.06 57.05 -32.04
CA LEU A 1234 42.00 58.06 -31.83
C LEU A 1234 40.99 58.24 -33.00
N ILE A 1235 39.70 57.97 -32.83
CA ILE A 1235 38.87 58.32 -31.66
C ILE A 1235 38.24 57.03 -31.12
N SER A 1236 38.78 56.46 -30.04
CA SER A 1236 38.23 56.72 -28.71
C SER A 1236 38.37 58.17 -28.24
N TRP A 1237 37.24 58.83 -27.95
CA TRP A 1237 37.13 59.95 -27.00
C TRP A 1237 35.64 60.20 -26.74
N PHE A 1238 35.19 59.83 -25.54
CA PHE A 1238 33.88 60.11 -24.92
C PHE A 1238 32.62 59.46 -25.55
N LEU A 1239 31.73 58.86 -24.74
CA LEU A 1239 31.94 58.20 -23.44
C LEU A 1239 30.79 57.20 -23.22
#